data_AF-A0A9W9ZHE5-F1
#
_entry.id   AF-A0A9W9ZHE5-F1
#
_cell.length_a   1.000
_cell.length_b   1.000
_cell.length_c   1.000
_cell.angle_alpha   90.00
_cell.angle_beta   90.00
_cell.angle_gamma   90.00
#
_symmetry.space_group_name_H-M   'P 1'
#
loop_
_entity.id
_entity.type
_entity.pdbx_description
1 polymer ?
#
loop_
_entity_poly.entity_id
_entity_poly.type
_entity_poly.pdbx_seq_one_letter_code
_entity_poly.pdbx_strand_id
1 'polypeptide(L)'
;MFCSPRCYAIWQRMRKKHHASKLSLEARWPRRKGKSYQNLQRKRYLRSWHRQVIRLEVQESEEESTFETRDKMGCLPLEYNSTGSDTDEMDKDPDFDVSTETDNKSHNMESEPEPEEMESGMFVCQTPQLLDFVKQINHTSQCATPGCKGILVVSTVQPTGLGGSLNTTFVCDDCKIRTIQFQGSAMVEGSRRTVVGLALSVAFLITGHGFAKYDRTLRQCLGISCLSKNRYYDMIKLVYPHITDILDEMCEEEKERIKELDDDELGNWKRAVVTSDGVWHTRVFFSKNGTFIIKHYMSGGLLWYGHKCMKGSDDVVEEDLYEGTAKSMEGVLAGECYGQAKEEGCKVEVVWQDGDSSSSKSVLDHYPDGKVYKCGGHVGRAHTNNLKEAAKKKEFSADIINKYKQKFPLIETVKCQCKRHKSGCGCLSESFIKCARINHFCCLQQCKNPAEYARRMRALGAYHVRNIHEWEGGQCGFHQMKVCTCKECNDDEVECEGTVYKTKNVVTCDFHWITYQIECERRAEDADKIIHPEMGRGHSNLCEAHFTVLPQFRSKDQSLCRLHYMTSTNCGLCQGNMTWCYEVRGPQYHWVIDLYTRLNIPVLPYVLEALQRAVEERRAALEKQKTEASKHNRINMKVARVEDQVARKNWGKRQAVRHTYGGDDDEESGDDGSTVGVEVPNGDVTIISGRKCKCGSTEHRRTSHRACPLNKKKS
;
A
#
# COMPACT_ATOMS: atom_id res chain seq x y z
N MET A 1 -36.83 3.78 4.16
CA MET A 1 -36.56 3.06 5.42
C MET A 1 -35.40 2.09 5.19
N PHE A 2 -34.15 2.57 5.19
CA PHE A 2 -32.94 1.73 5.14
C PHE A 2 -31.81 2.46 5.87
N CYS A 3 -31.76 2.27 7.18
CA CYS A 3 -30.54 2.45 7.96
C CYS A 3 -30.59 1.43 9.10
N SER A 4 -30.46 0.15 8.74
CA SER A 4 -30.37 -0.90 9.74
C SER A 4 -28.90 -1.09 10.16
N PRO A 5 -28.59 -1.10 11.47
CA PRO A 5 -27.29 -1.49 12.01
C PRO A 5 -26.75 -2.83 11.46
N ARG A 6 -27.65 -3.69 10.95
CA ARG A 6 -27.32 -4.97 10.33
C ARG A 6 -26.50 -4.81 9.04
N CYS A 7 -26.79 -3.81 8.19
CA CYS A 7 -26.04 -3.59 6.94
C CYS A 7 -24.62 -3.05 7.21
N TYR A 8 -24.44 -2.17 8.20
CA TYR A 8 -23.12 -1.70 8.62
C TYR A 8 -22.31 -2.80 9.33
N ALA A 9 -22.96 -3.63 10.14
CA ALA A 9 -22.34 -4.81 10.75
C ALA A 9 -21.96 -5.88 9.71
N ILE A 10 -22.79 -6.08 8.68
CA ILE A 10 -22.48 -6.95 7.53
C ILE A 10 -21.30 -6.38 6.74
N TRP A 11 -21.26 -5.06 6.49
CA TRP A 11 -20.14 -4.40 5.82
C TRP A 11 -18.83 -4.48 6.64
N GLN A 12 -18.87 -4.27 7.95
CA GLN A 12 -17.74 -4.46 8.88
C GLN A 12 -17.29 -5.93 8.96
N ARG A 13 -18.22 -6.90 8.93
CA ARG A 13 -17.92 -8.34 8.89
C ARG A 13 -17.33 -8.77 7.54
N MET A 14 -17.82 -8.21 6.43
CA MET A 14 -17.24 -8.41 5.10
C MET A 14 -15.83 -7.79 5.04
N ARG A 15 -15.61 -6.60 5.62
CA ARG A 15 -14.28 -5.96 5.75
C ARG A 15 -13.29 -6.83 6.53
N LYS A 16 -13.70 -7.47 7.62
CA LYS A 16 -12.86 -8.42 8.39
C LYS A 16 -12.62 -9.74 7.64
N LYS A 17 -13.64 -10.33 7.01
CA LYS A 17 -13.51 -11.57 6.21
C LYS A 17 -12.65 -11.38 4.95
N HIS A 18 -12.73 -10.22 4.30
CA HIS A 18 -11.93 -9.92 3.10
C HIS A 18 -10.44 -9.70 3.41
N HIS A 19 -10.12 -9.32 4.65
CA HIS A 19 -8.74 -9.22 5.15
C HIS A 19 -8.18 -10.60 5.55
N ALA A 20 -9.04 -11.51 6.02
CA ALA A 20 -8.68 -12.90 6.34
C ALA A 20 -8.56 -13.79 5.09
N SER A 21 -9.41 -13.61 4.08
CA SER A 21 -9.36 -14.38 2.82
C SER A 21 -8.16 -14.01 1.93
N LYS A 22 -7.65 -12.77 2.04
CA LYS A 22 -6.40 -12.34 1.39
C LYS A 22 -5.16 -13.09 1.92
N LEU A 23 -5.20 -13.61 3.15
CA LEU A 23 -4.12 -14.38 3.75
C LEU A 23 -4.13 -15.86 3.34
N SER A 24 -5.26 -16.40 2.88
CA SER A 24 -5.38 -17.84 2.55
C SER A 24 -5.35 -18.16 1.05
N LEU A 25 -5.58 -17.18 0.17
CA LEU A 25 -5.70 -17.41 -1.29
C LEU A 25 -4.41 -17.18 -2.10
N GLU A 26 -3.31 -16.71 -1.49
CA GLU A 26 -2.03 -16.49 -2.19
C GLU A 26 -1.23 -17.78 -2.47
N ALA A 27 -1.74 -18.96 -2.10
CA ALA A 27 -1.02 -20.22 -2.27
C ALA A 27 -1.79 -21.23 -3.14
N ARG A 28 -1.99 -20.98 -4.45
CA ARG A 28 -2.15 -22.06 -5.48
C ARG A 28 -2.34 -21.60 -6.95
N TRP A 29 -1.39 -22.04 -7.80
CA TRP A 29 -1.42 -22.38 -9.24
C TRP A 29 -1.07 -21.36 -10.36
N PRO A 30 -0.34 -21.80 -11.43
CA PRO A 30 0.19 -20.96 -12.52
C PRO A 30 -0.66 -20.97 -13.82
N ARG A 31 -0.45 -19.94 -14.66
CA ARG A 31 -1.12 -19.70 -15.96
C ARG A 31 -0.63 -20.62 -17.09
N ARG A 32 -1.56 -21.18 -17.90
CA ARG A 32 -1.34 -21.64 -19.29
C ARG A 32 -2.49 -21.21 -20.20
N LYS A 33 -2.15 -20.81 -21.43
CA LYS A 33 -3.05 -20.31 -22.49
C LYS A 33 -3.82 -21.44 -23.18
N GLY A 34 -5.07 -21.18 -23.58
CA GLY A 34 -5.87 -21.99 -24.50
C GLY A 34 -7.37 -21.85 -24.26
N LYS A 35 -8.14 -21.44 -25.28
CA LYS A 35 -9.60 -21.16 -25.24
C LYS A 35 -10.52 -22.35 -24.88
N SER A 36 -9.96 -23.50 -24.49
CA SER A 36 -10.67 -24.69 -24.00
C SER A 36 -10.77 -24.75 -22.45
N TYR A 37 -10.14 -23.83 -21.73
CA TYR A 37 -9.99 -23.91 -20.27
C TYR A 37 -11.19 -23.38 -19.45
N GLN A 38 -12.03 -22.49 -20.01
CA GLN A 38 -13.14 -21.88 -19.24
C GLN A 38 -14.30 -22.86 -18.99
N ASN A 39 -14.63 -23.73 -19.95
CA ASN A 39 -15.65 -24.78 -19.74
C ASN A 39 -15.17 -25.91 -18.83
N LEU A 40 -13.87 -26.22 -18.83
CA LEU A 40 -13.28 -27.18 -17.89
C LEU A 40 -13.15 -26.59 -16.48
N GLN A 41 -12.87 -25.29 -16.34
CA GLN A 41 -12.86 -24.59 -15.05
C GLN A 41 -14.26 -24.39 -14.49
N ARG A 42 -15.29 -24.11 -15.29
CA ARG A 42 -16.68 -24.05 -14.80
C ARG A 42 -17.15 -25.42 -14.31
N LYS A 43 -16.86 -26.51 -15.04
CA LYS A 43 -17.15 -27.89 -14.61
C LYS A 43 -16.33 -28.33 -13.38
N ARG A 44 -15.06 -27.92 -13.25
CA ARG A 44 -14.24 -28.22 -12.04
C ARG A 44 -14.61 -27.35 -10.84
N TYR A 45 -14.99 -26.09 -11.03
CA TYR A 45 -15.42 -25.17 -9.98
C TYR A 45 -16.82 -25.54 -9.50
N LEU A 46 -17.74 -25.91 -10.40
CA LEU A 46 -19.03 -26.51 -10.02
C LEU A 46 -18.83 -27.84 -9.30
N ARG A 47 -17.94 -28.74 -9.73
CA ARG A 47 -17.63 -29.99 -8.99
C ARG A 47 -16.88 -29.77 -7.66
N SER A 48 -16.20 -28.64 -7.50
CA SER A 48 -15.53 -28.27 -6.24
C SER A 48 -16.52 -27.59 -5.30
N TRP A 49 -17.38 -26.73 -5.82
CA TRP A 49 -18.46 -26.08 -5.11
C TRP A 49 -19.51 -27.11 -4.69
N HIS A 50 -19.94 -28.03 -5.57
CA HIS A 50 -20.80 -29.16 -5.19
C HIS A 50 -20.15 -30.06 -4.15
N ARG A 51 -18.85 -30.33 -4.22
CA ARG A 51 -18.15 -31.11 -3.18
C ARG A 51 -18.00 -30.36 -1.87
N GLN A 52 -17.97 -29.03 -1.92
CA GLN A 52 -17.84 -28.17 -0.75
C GLN A 52 -19.20 -27.85 -0.14
N VAL A 53 -20.27 -27.81 -0.94
CA VAL A 53 -21.67 -27.80 -0.54
C VAL A 53 -22.04 -29.16 0.03
N ILE A 54 -21.73 -30.29 -0.62
CA ILE A 54 -21.89 -31.64 -0.04
C ILE A 54 -21.07 -31.79 1.25
N ARG A 55 -19.87 -31.21 1.35
CA ARG A 55 -19.08 -31.27 2.58
C ARG A 55 -19.61 -30.33 3.67
N LEU A 56 -20.25 -29.21 3.31
CA LEU A 56 -20.95 -28.32 4.24
C LEU A 56 -22.31 -28.89 4.66
N GLU A 57 -23.03 -29.58 3.76
CA GLU A 57 -24.27 -30.32 4.01
C GLU A 57 -24.00 -31.57 4.84
N VAL A 58 -22.86 -32.27 4.64
CA VAL A 58 -22.45 -33.37 5.52
C VAL A 58 -22.04 -32.84 6.91
N GLN A 59 -21.40 -31.68 6.98
CA GLN A 59 -20.99 -31.05 8.24
C GLN A 59 -22.18 -30.41 8.99
N GLU A 60 -23.14 -29.84 8.27
CA GLU A 60 -24.46 -29.46 8.79
C GLU A 60 -25.29 -30.69 9.17
N SER A 61 -25.20 -31.82 8.45
CA SER A 61 -25.90 -33.08 8.82
C SER A 61 -25.31 -33.77 10.06
N GLU A 62 -24.01 -33.62 10.33
CA GLU A 62 -23.39 -34.09 11.58
C GLU A 62 -23.77 -33.18 12.77
N GLU A 63 -23.88 -31.86 12.53
CA GLU A 63 -24.35 -30.87 13.51
C GLU A 63 -25.90 -30.89 13.71
N GLU A 64 -26.68 -31.31 12.70
CA GLU A 64 -28.12 -31.52 12.77
C GLU A 64 -28.48 -32.90 13.36
N SER A 65 -27.72 -33.98 13.10
CA SER A 65 -27.96 -35.29 13.73
C SER A 65 -27.77 -35.29 15.26
N THR A 66 -26.98 -34.33 15.77
CA THR A 66 -26.81 -34.05 17.20
C THR A 66 -27.92 -33.17 17.78
N PHE A 67 -28.70 -32.49 16.95
CA PHE A 67 -29.90 -31.71 17.33
C PHE A 67 -31.22 -32.45 17.08
N GLU A 68 -31.29 -33.36 16.10
CA GLU A 68 -32.49 -34.12 15.69
C GLU A 68 -32.67 -35.45 16.44
N THR A 69 -31.69 -35.87 17.26
CA THR A 69 -31.95 -36.87 18.31
C THR A 69 -32.91 -36.36 19.40
N ARG A 70 -33.37 -35.11 19.31
CA ARG A 70 -34.34 -34.49 20.22
C ARG A 70 -35.74 -34.23 19.67
N ASP A 71 -36.05 -34.50 18.40
CA ASP A 71 -37.45 -34.45 17.95
C ASP A 71 -37.71 -35.41 16.78
N LYS A 72 -38.22 -36.60 17.14
CA LYS A 72 -38.82 -37.53 16.19
C LYS A 72 -40.11 -36.92 15.64
N MET A 73 -40.28 -36.82 14.32
CA MET A 73 -41.46 -37.27 13.55
C MET A 73 -41.50 -36.66 12.13
N GLY A 74 -41.65 -37.51 11.10
CA GLY A 74 -42.51 -37.20 9.94
C GLY A 74 -41.87 -36.88 8.57
N CYS A 75 -41.55 -37.93 7.82
CA CYS A 75 -41.87 -38.16 6.39
C CYS A 75 -41.50 -37.16 5.25
N LEU A 76 -40.51 -37.60 4.45
CA LEU A 76 -40.48 -37.82 2.98
C LEU A 76 -40.38 -36.66 1.95
N PRO A 77 -39.70 -36.90 0.79
CA PRO A 77 -39.07 -35.90 -0.08
C PRO A 77 -39.77 -35.73 -1.44
N LEU A 78 -39.38 -34.75 -2.26
CA LEU A 78 -39.54 -34.86 -3.72
C LEU A 78 -38.48 -34.05 -4.50
N GLU A 79 -37.80 -34.78 -5.37
CA GLU A 79 -36.85 -34.35 -6.40
C GLU A 79 -37.57 -33.64 -7.57
N TYR A 80 -36.89 -32.73 -8.28
CA TYR A 80 -37.01 -32.72 -9.74
C TYR A 80 -35.77 -32.15 -10.44
N ASN A 81 -35.26 -32.98 -11.36
CA ASN A 81 -34.19 -32.73 -12.31
C ASN A 81 -34.66 -31.88 -13.51
N SER A 82 -33.68 -31.47 -14.32
CA SER A 82 -33.67 -31.47 -15.79
C SER A 82 -33.37 -30.09 -16.41
N THR A 83 -32.15 -29.93 -16.95
CA THR A 83 -31.82 -29.92 -18.40
C THR A 83 -32.47 -28.72 -19.13
N GLY A 84 -31.77 -27.74 -19.68
CA GLY A 84 -30.51 -27.80 -20.42
C GLY A 84 -30.83 -27.63 -21.91
N SER A 85 -30.34 -26.57 -22.54
CA SER A 85 -29.88 -26.56 -23.93
C SER A 85 -29.42 -25.16 -24.35
N ASP A 86 -28.24 -25.15 -24.94
CA ASP A 86 -27.48 -24.04 -25.50
C ASP A 86 -28.02 -23.57 -26.86
N THR A 87 -27.69 -22.34 -27.24
CA THR A 87 -27.18 -21.90 -28.57
C THR A 87 -26.64 -20.47 -28.40
N ASP A 88 -25.33 -20.26 -28.32
CA ASP A 88 -24.35 -20.01 -29.41
C ASP A 88 -24.52 -18.62 -30.09
N GLU A 89 -23.60 -17.66 -29.82
CA GLU A 89 -22.52 -17.32 -30.76
C GLU A 89 -21.54 -16.21 -30.26
N MET A 90 -20.34 -16.30 -30.82
CA MET A 90 -19.05 -15.60 -30.60
C MET A 90 -19.08 -14.12 -31.07
N ASP A 91 -18.18 -13.16 -30.77
CA ASP A 91 -16.71 -13.16 -30.74
C ASP A 91 -16.16 -11.77 -30.24
N LYS A 92 -14.99 -11.80 -29.55
CA LYS A 92 -13.84 -10.82 -29.48
C LYS A 92 -13.98 -9.28 -29.29
N ASP A 93 -13.21 -8.79 -28.30
CA ASP A 93 -12.54 -7.46 -28.17
C ASP A 93 -11.88 -6.97 -29.48
N PRO A 94 -11.77 -5.65 -29.77
CA PRO A 94 -10.93 -4.72 -28.99
C PRO A 94 -11.33 -3.22 -28.96
N ASP A 95 -10.54 -2.44 -28.22
CA ASP A 95 -10.50 -0.97 -28.21
C ASP A 95 -10.53 -0.32 -29.61
N PHE A 96 -11.21 0.84 -29.65
CA PHE A 96 -10.99 1.98 -30.55
C PHE A 96 -11.40 1.81 -32.02
N ASP A 97 -12.62 2.27 -32.34
CA ASP A 97 -12.83 3.01 -33.58
C ASP A 97 -13.84 4.16 -33.35
N VAL A 98 -13.53 5.32 -33.92
CA VAL A 98 -14.39 6.50 -33.93
C VAL A 98 -15.19 6.44 -35.23
N SER A 99 -16.48 6.13 -35.14
CA SER A 99 -17.43 6.39 -36.23
C SER A 99 -18.56 7.27 -35.73
N THR A 100 -18.62 8.46 -36.31
CA THR A 100 -19.76 9.35 -36.30
C THR A 100 -20.89 8.71 -37.11
N GLU A 101 -21.95 8.29 -36.45
CA GLU A 101 -23.25 8.09 -37.10
C GLU A 101 -24.29 8.96 -36.40
N THR A 102 -24.53 10.11 -37.04
CA THR A 102 -25.74 10.90 -36.90
C THR A 102 -26.91 10.07 -37.40
N ASP A 103 -27.77 9.60 -36.51
CA ASP A 103 -29.08 9.08 -36.89
C ASP A 103 -30.18 10.09 -36.61
N ASN A 104 -30.80 10.49 -37.73
CA ASN A 104 -31.95 11.35 -37.86
C ASN A 104 -33.12 10.83 -37.03
N LYS A 105 -33.65 11.69 -36.15
CA LYS A 105 -35.00 11.53 -35.61
C LYS A 105 -36.00 11.70 -36.75
N SER A 106 -36.54 10.60 -37.25
CA SER A 106 -37.83 10.62 -37.93
C SER A 106 -38.92 10.84 -36.87
N HIS A 107 -39.74 11.87 -37.11
CA HIS A 107 -40.99 12.08 -36.40
C HIS A 107 -41.87 10.84 -36.53
N ASN A 108 -42.31 10.28 -35.41
CA ASN A 108 -43.43 9.36 -35.38
C ASN A 108 -44.49 9.88 -34.41
N MET A 109 -45.74 9.76 -34.87
CA MET A 109 -46.98 10.23 -34.26
C MET A 109 -47.14 9.80 -32.80
N GLU A 110 -47.74 10.71 -32.02
CA GLU A 110 -48.18 10.49 -30.64
C GLU A 110 -49.11 9.27 -30.56
N SER A 111 -48.59 8.17 -30.02
CA SER A 111 -49.39 7.09 -29.44
C SER A 111 -49.72 7.44 -27.99
N GLU A 112 -50.95 7.18 -27.55
CA GLU A 112 -51.38 7.37 -26.17
C GLU A 112 -50.45 6.62 -25.20
N PRO A 113 -50.06 7.22 -24.05
CA PRO A 113 -49.16 6.57 -23.11
C PRO A 113 -49.91 5.44 -22.38
N GLU A 114 -49.63 4.19 -22.76
CA GLU A 114 -49.97 3.05 -21.93
C GLU A 114 -49.26 3.16 -20.58
N PRO A 115 -49.91 2.76 -19.47
CA PRO A 115 -49.31 2.83 -18.14
C PRO A 115 -48.03 1.99 -18.09
N GLU A 116 -46.90 2.64 -17.75
CA GLU A 116 -45.61 1.98 -17.65
C GLU A 116 -45.57 1.14 -16.36
N GLU A 117 -45.40 -0.18 -16.48
CA GLU A 117 -45.16 -1.03 -15.30
C GLU A 117 -43.79 -0.73 -14.70
N MET A 118 -43.76 -0.33 -13.43
CA MET A 118 -42.51 -0.07 -12.75
C MET A 118 -41.80 -1.41 -12.43
N GLU A 119 -40.70 -1.67 -13.10
CA GLU A 119 -39.88 -2.85 -12.85
C GLU A 119 -39.42 -2.93 -11.39
N SER A 120 -39.30 -4.16 -10.87
CA SER A 120 -38.77 -4.40 -9.53
C SER A 120 -37.28 -4.01 -9.47
N GLY A 121 -36.96 -2.97 -8.70
CA GLY A 121 -35.59 -2.46 -8.60
C GLY A 121 -35.30 -1.75 -7.27
N MET A 122 -34.02 -1.53 -6.99
CA MET A 122 -33.57 -0.75 -5.84
C MET A 122 -33.24 0.68 -6.27
N PHE A 123 -33.60 1.65 -5.43
CA PHE A 123 -33.20 3.05 -5.58
C PHE A 123 -32.93 3.69 -4.23
N VAL A 124 -32.26 4.84 -4.25
CA VAL A 124 -31.95 5.64 -3.08
C VAL A 124 -32.67 6.99 -3.19
N CYS A 125 -33.41 7.36 -2.14
CA CYS A 125 -34.11 8.64 -2.08
C CYS A 125 -33.85 9.37 -0.76
N GLN A 126 -34.04 10.68 -0.78
CA GLN A 126 -34.03 11.50 0.42
C GLN A 126 -35.37 11.37 1.16
N THR A 127 -35.32 11.18 2.48
CA THR A 127 -36.53 11.07 3.31
C THR A 127 -37.47 12.27 3.19
N PRO A 128 -37.00 13.54 3.15
CA PRO A 128 -37.88 14.69 2.92
C PRO A 128 -38.67 14.60 1.61
N GLN A 129 -38.03 14.16 0.51
CA GLN A 129 -38.70 14.01 -0.78
C GLN A 129 -39.79 12.94 -0.75
N LEU A 130 -39.56 11.84 -0.04
CA LEU A 130 -40.59 10.83 0.18
C LEU A 130 -41.76 11.37 1.01
N LEU A 131 -41.47 12.11 2.08
CA LEU A 131 -42.51 12.71 2.93
C LEU A 131 -43.33 13.75 2.16
N ASP A 132 -42.69 14.56 1.33
CA ASP A 132 -43.36 15.56 0.50
C ASP A 132 -44.26 14.88 -0.54
N PHE A 133 -43.82 13.79 -1.14
CA PHE A 133 -44.66 12.97 -2.01
C PHE A 133 -45.87 12.37 -1.28
N VAL A 134 -45.68 11.81 -0.08
CA VAL A 134 -46.80 11.29 0.74
C VAL A 134 -47.78 12.41 1.10
N LYS A 135 -47.29 13.60 1.47
CA LYS A 135 -48.15 14.77 1.74
C LYS A 135 -48.92 15.20 0.49
N GLN A 136 -48.26 15.24 -0.67
CA GLN A 136 -48.90 15.56 -1.93
C GLN A 136 -50.03 14.59 -2.23
N ILE A 137 -49.81 13.27 -2.09
CA ILE A 137 -50.85 12.25 -2.24
C ILE A 137 -51.99 12.47 -1.24
N ASN A 138 -51.67 12.61 0.06
CA ASN A 138 -52.65 12.69 1.13
C ASN A 138 -53.51 13.96 1.07
N HIS A 139 -52.94 15.09 0.64
CA HIS A 139 -53.69 16.33 0.44
C HIS A 139 -54.74 16.21 -0.66
N THR A 140 -54.62 15.18 -1.50
CA THR A 140 -55.24 15.17 -2.82
C THR A 140 -55.77 13.77 -3.15
N SER A 141 -56.24 13.02 -2.15
CA SER A 141 -56.59 11.59 -2.21
C SER A 141 -57.70 11.17 -3.21
N GLN A 142 -58.31 12.11 -3.95
CA GLN A 142 -59.23 11.88 -5.09
C GLN A 142 -58.89 12.85 -6.24
N CYS A 143 -59.03 12.47 -7.53
CA CYS A 143 -58.82 13.43 -8.65
C CYS A 143 -59.65 14.68 -8.37
N ALA A 144 -59.02 15.86 -8.28
CA ALA A 144 -59.69 17.12 -7.96
C ALA A 144 -60.64 17.59 -9.08
N THR A 145 -60.64 16.87 -10.21
CA THR A 145 -61.59 17.05 -11.30
C THR A 145 -62.99 16.60 -10.86
N PRO A 146 -64.02 17.47 -10.93
CA PRO A 146 -65.38 17.12 -10.56
C PRO A 146 -65.87 15.88 -11.31
N GLY A 147 -66.33 14.86 -10.56
CA GLY A 147 -66.89 13.62 -11.12
C GLY A 147 -65.87 12.52 -11.47
N CYS A 148 -64.57 12.77 -11.34
CA CYS A 148 -63.53 11.78 -11.64
C CYS A 148 -63.41 10.73 -10.53
N LYS A 149 -63.37 9.45 -10.92
CA LYS A 149 -63.19 8.30 -10.01
C LYS A 149 -61.83 7.61 -10.18
N GLY A 150 -60.99 8.12 -11.08
CA GLY A 150 -59.70 7.52 -11.38
C GLY A 150 -58.69 7.56 -10.23
N ILE A 151 -57.76 6.62 -10.30
CA ILE A 151 -56.62 6.48 -9.40
C ILE A 151 -55.34 7.00 -10.08
N LEU A 152 -54.34 7.31 -9.27
CA LEU A 152 -53.02 7.69 -9.79
C LEU A 152 -52.27 6.43 -10.23
N VAL A 153 -51.95 6.36 -11.51
CA VAL A 153 -51.12 5.31 -12.11
C VAL A 153 -49.78 5.88 -12.54
N VAL A 154 -48.75 5.04 -12.58
CA VAL A 154 -47.42 5.42 -13.07
C VAL A 154 -47.53 5.70 -14.57
N SER A 155 -47.02 6.85 -14.99
CA SER A 155 -46.98 7.25 -16.40
C SER A 155 -45.56 7.20 -16.95
N THR A 156 -44.57 7.66 -16.20
CA THR A 156 -43.16 7.61 -16.63
C THR A 156 -42.22 7.37 -15.45
N VAL A 157 -41.20 6.54 -15.65
CA VAL A 157 -40.10 6.34 -14.71
C VAL A 157 -38.77 6.70 -15.36
N GLN A 158 -38.00 7.58 -14.73
CA GLN A 158 -36.68 8.01 -15.19
C GLN A 158 -35.61 7.62 -14.17
N PRO A 159 -34.99 6.43 -14.29
CA PRO A 159 -33.92 6.00 -13.39
C PRO A 159 -32.51 6.37 -13.91
N THR A 160 -32.35 6.59 -15.22
CA THR A 160 -31.04 6.71 -15.87
C THR A 160 -30.41 8.08 -15.67
N GLY A 161 -29.13 8.12 -15.32
CA GLY A 161 -28.37 9.37 -15.18
C GLY A 161 -28.53 10.11 -13.85
N LEU A 162 -29.35 9.58 -12.93
CA LEU A 162 -29.63 10.18 -11.62
C LEU A 162 -28.76 9.64 -10.47
N GLY A 163 -27.79 8.77 -10.78
CA GLY A 163 -26.78 8.28 -9.83
C GLY A 163 -27.35 7.49 -8.66
N GLY A 164 -28.43 6.74 -8.89
CA GLY A 164 -29.11 5.92 -7.88
C GLY A 164 -30.39 6.53 -7.35
N SER A 165 -30.73 7.76 -7.74
CA SER A 165 -32.07 8.31 -7.55
C SER A 165 -33.01 7.96 -8.70
N LEU A 166 -34.30 8.22 -8.52
CA LEU A 166 -35.33 8.04 -9.54
C LEU A 166 -36.26 9.24 -9.56
N ASN A 167 -36.82 9.52 -10.74
CA ASN A 167 -37.96 10.42 -10.89
C ASN A 167 -39.12 9.61 -11.46
N THR A 168 -40.32 9.77 -10.90
CA THR A 168 -41.53 9.09 -11.35
C THR A 168 -42.66 10.08 -11.51
N THR A 169 -43.36 10.02 -12.64
CA THR A 169 -44.58 10.80 -12.87
C THR A 169 -45.80 9.89 -12.73
N PHE A 170 -46.77 10.35 -11.95
CA PHE A 170 -48.06 9.70 -11.75
C PHE A 170 -49.14 10.53 -12.44
N VAL A 171 -50.06 9.88 -13.16
CA VAL A 171 -51.18 10.52 -13.85
C VAL A 171 -52.47 9.81 -13.44
N CYS A 172 -53.58 10.55 -13.35
CA CYS A 172 -54.88 9.92 -13.10
C CYS A 172 -55.33 9.12 -14.33
N ASP A 173 -55.71 7.86 -14.13
CA ASP A 173 -56.11 6.95 -15.22
C ASP A 173 -57.45 7.30 -15.88
N ASP A 174 -58.33 8.04 -15.20
CA ASP A 174 -59.65 8.49 -15.69
C ASP A 174 -59.56 9.90 -16.30
N CYS A 175 -59.30 10.92 -15.48
CA CYS A 175 -59.33 12.32 -15.92
C CYS A 175 -58.13 12.71 -16.80
N LYS A 176 -56.97 12.03 -16.70
CA LYS A 176 -55.66 12.32 -17.34
C LYS A 176 -55.09 13.74 -17.13
N ILE A 177 -55.88 14.68 -16.61
CA ILE A 177 -55.54 16.08 -16.34
C ILE A 177 -54.62 16.19 -15.13
N ARG A 178 -54.77 15.31 -14.16
CA ARG A 178 -54.03 15.39 -12.90
C ARG A 178 -52.71 14.63 -12.99
N THR A 179 -51.62 15.32 -12.69
CA THR A 179 -50.26 14.78 -12.68
C THR A 179 -49.56 15.11 -11.36
N ILE A 180 -48.87 14.13 -10.78
CA ILE A 180 -48.01 14.28 -9.60
C ILE A 180 -46.61 13.78 -9.96
N GLN A 181 -45.58 14.52 -9.56
CA GLN A 181 -44.19 14.12 -9.77
C GLN A 181 -43.54 13.74 -8.44
N PHE A 182 -42.94 12.56 -8.42
CA PHE A 182 -42.03 12.15 -7.36
C PHE A 182 -40.59 12.33 -7.83
N GLN A 183 -39.84 13.16 -7.11
CA GLN A 183 -38.41 13.34 -7.33
C GLN A 183 -37.66 12.73 -6.15
N GLY A 184 -36.98 11.60 -6.35
CA GLY A 184 -36.32 10.87 -5.26
C GLY A 184 -35.18 11.63 -4.60
N SER A 185 -34.62 12.64 -5.25
CA SER A 185 -33.54 13.48 -4.73
C SER A 185 -33.67 14.90 -5.24
N ALA A 186 -33.52 15.86 -4.34
CA ALA A 186 -33.29 17.25 -4.70
C ALA A 186 -32.03 17.38 -5.56
N MET A 187 -31.96 18.49 -6.29
CA MET A 187 -30.78 18.91 -7.02
C MET A 187 -29.81 19.59 -6.05
N VAL A 188 -28.51 19.40 -6.27
CA VAL A 188 -27.49 20.18 -5.57
C VAL A 188 -27.63 21.64 -6.00
N GLU A 189 -27.55 22.56 -5.04
CA GLU A 189 -27.69 23.99 -5.28
C GLU A 189 -26.70 24.46 -6.38
N GLY A 190 -27.21 25.18 -7.38
CA GLY A 190 -26.42 25.64 -8.52
C GLY A 190 -25.99 24.53 -9.51
N SER A 191 -26.48 23.29 -9.37
CA SER A 191 -26.04 22.14 -10.18
C SER A 191 -27.17 21.39 -10.85
N ARG A 192 -26.85 20.70 -11.95
CA ARG A 192 -27.73 19.71 -12.62
C ARG A 192 -27.56 18.29 -12.07
N ARG A 193 -26.94 18.13 -10.90
CA ARG A 193 -26.70 16.83 -10.26
C ARG A 193 -27.68 16.62 -9.11
N THR A 194 -28.13 15.38 -8.94
CA THR A 194 -28.90 14.99 -7.75
C THR A 194 -27.97 14.93 -6.53
N VAL A 195 -28.48 15.36 -5.37
CA VAL A 195 -27.75 15.27 -4.09
C VAL A 195 -27.32 13.82 -3.82
N VAL A 196 -28.24 12.87 -3.97
CA VAL A 196 -27.96 11.43 -3.76
C VAL A 196 -26.89 10.93 -4.72
N GLY A 197 -26.99 11.25 -6.01
CA GLY A 197 -26.05 10.78 -7.02
C GLY A 197 -24.64 11.32 -6.80
N LEU A 198 -24.52 12.61 -6.49
CA LEU A 198 -23.24 13.22 -6.16
C LEU A 198 -22.66 12.61 -4.88
N ALA A 199 -23.42 12.56 -3.79
CA ALA A 199 -22.98 12.01 -2.51
C ALA A 199 -22.49 10.55 -2.62
N LEU A 200 -23.21 9.70 -3.36
CA LEU A 200 -22.79 8.31 -3.59
C LEU A 200 -21.48 8.24 -4.39
N SER A 201 -21.38 9.00 -5.48
CA SER A 201 -20.18 8.98 -6.31
C SER A 201 -18.93 9.50 -5.57
N VAL A 202 -19.08 10.56 -4.77
CA VAL A 202 -18.05 11.11 -3.88
C VAL A 202 -17.67 10.10 -2.80
N ALA A 203 -18.64 9.45 -2.16
CA ALA A 203 -18.38 8.42 -1.14
C ALA A 203 -17.52 7.26 -1.67
N PHE A 204 -17.74 6.82 -2.91
CA PHE A 204 -16.87 5.82 -3.56
C PHE A 204 -15.46 6.36 -3.81
N LEU A 205 -15.33 7.60 -4.27
CA LEU A 205 -14.03 8.23 -4.51
C LEU A 205 -13.19 8.35 -3.23
N ILE A 206 -13.78 8.89 -2.15
CA ILE A 206 -13.10 9.09 -0.86
C ILE A 206 -12.85 7.77 -0.09
N THR A 207 -13.41 6.65 -0.55
CA THR A 207 -13.10 5.31 -0.03
C THR A 207 -12.14 4.54 -0.94
N GLY A 208 -11.56 5.21 -1.94
CA GLY A 208 -10.57 4.64 -2.86
C GLY A 208 -11.15 3.67 -3.88
N HIS A 209 -12.39 3.92 -4.31
CA HIS A 209 -13.08 3.12 -5.30
C HIS A 209 -13.37 3.97 -6.54
N GLY A 210 -12.65 3.68 -7.63
CA GLY A 210 -12.94 4.28 -8.93
C GLY A 210 -14.20 3.71 -9.60
N PHE A 211 -14.51 4.24 -10.79
CA PHE A 211 -15.71 3.92 -11.57
C PHE A 211 -16.02 2.41 -11.68
N ALA A 212 -15.02 1.57 -11.96
CA ALA A 212 -15.24 0.14 -12.15
C ALA A 212 -15.82 -0.55 -10.90
N LYS A 213 -15.44 -0.10 -9.69
CA LYS A 213 -16.03 -0.62 -8.44
C LYS A 213 -17.38 0.03 -8.15
N TYR A 214 -17.53 1.32 -8.43
CA TYR A 214 -18.80 2.04 -8.32
C TYR A 214 -19.89 1.37 -9.17
N ASP A 215 -19.64 1.17 -10.47
CA ASP A 215 -20.59 0.53 -11.39
C ASP A 215 -20.86 -0.93 -11.01
N ARG A 216 -19.82 -1.70 -10.69
CA ARG A 216 -20.01 -3.09 -10.24
C ARG A 216 -20.87 -3.18 -8.98
N THR A 217 -20.59 -2.36 -7.97
CA THR A 217 -21.32 -2.44 -6.71
C THR A 217 -22.77 -1.97 -6.86
N LEU A 218 -22.99 -0.83 -7.52
CA LEU A 218 -24.34 -0.28 -7.62
C LEU A 218 -25.16 -0.97 -8.72
N ARG A 219 -24.67 -1.01 -9.95
CA ARG A 219 -25.41 -1.60 -11.09
C ARG A 219 -25.47 -3.12 -11.00
N GLN A 220 -24.33 -3.79 -10.91
CA GLN A 220 -24.28 -5.26 -11.08
C GLN A 220 -24.70 -6.02 -9.81
N CYS A 221 -24.42 -5.48 -8.63
CA CYS A 221 -24.74 -6.17 -7.37
C CYS A 221 -26.06 -5.71 -6.73
N LEU A 222 -26.45 -4.45 -6.90
CA LEU A 222 -27.64 -3.89 -6.25
C LEU A 222 -28.76 -3.54 -7.24
N GLY A 223 -28.52 -3.60 -8.56
CA GLY A 223 -29.51 -3.18 -9.56
C GLY A 223 -29.82 -1.67 -9.51
N ILE A 224 -28.95 -0.86 -8.91
CA ILE A 224 -29.12 0.59 -8.76
C ILE A 224 -28.51 1.30 -9.96
N SER A 225 -29.25 2.25 -10.55
CA SER A 225 -28.75 3.06 -11.66
C SER A 225 -27.48 3.83 -11.29
N CYS A 226 -26.53 3.90 -12.22
CA CYS A 226 -25.24 4.53 -12.00
C CYS A 226 -25.04 5.72 -12.94
N LEU A 227 -24.19 6.66 -12.53
CA LEU A 227 -23.60 7.61 -13.46
C LEU A 227 -22.86 6.86 -14.58
N SER A 228 -22.81 7.43 -15.78
CA SER A 228 -21.93 6.92 -16.83
C SER A 228 -20.45 7.18 -16.48
N LYS A 229 -19.53 6.47 -17.13
CA LYS A 229 -18.09 6.63 -16.90
C LYS A 229 -17.64 8.10 -17.07
N ASN A 230 -18.13 8.77 -18.12
CA ASN A 230 -17.80 10.17 -18.39
C ASN A 230 -18.35 11.10 -17.31
N ARG A 231 -19.61 10.88 -16.87
CA ARG A 231 -20.21 11.67 -15.78
C ARG A 231 -19.52 11.45 -14.43
N TYR A 232 -19.01 10.24 -14.19
CA TYR A 232 -18.18 9.96 -13.03
C TYR A 232 -16.85 10.71 -13.10
N TYR A 233 -16.24 10.83 -14.29
CA TYR A 233 -15.05 11.63 -14.48
C TYR A 233 -15.31 13.14 -14.29
N ASP A 234 -16.45 13.65 -14.79
CA ASP A 234 -16.89 15.03 -14.54
C ASP A 234 -17.07 15.32 -13.04
N MET A 235 -17.44 14.31 -12.25
CA MET A 235 -17.48 14.42 -10.79
C MET A 235 -16.06 14.55 -10.21
N ILE A 236 -15.08 13.79 -10.70
CA ILE A 236 -13.69 13.94 -10.25
C ILE A 236 -13.18 15.35 -10.57
N LYS A 237 -13.49 15.90 -11.75
CA LYS A 237 -13.17 17.29 -12.12
C LYS A 237 -13.78 18.30 -11.15
N LEU A 238 -15.01 18.05 -10.70
CA LEU A 238 -15.69 18.90 -9.70
C LEU A 238 -15.05 18.79 -8.32
N VAL A 239 -14.66 17.59 -7.90
CA VAL A 239 -14.11 17.34 -6.55
C VAL A 239 -12.67 17.80 -6.40
N TYR A 240 -11.88 17.70 -7.47
CA TYR A 240 -10.44 17.95 -7.43
C TYR A 240 -10.06 19.32 -6.84
N PRO A 241 -10.60 20.47 -7.32
CA PRO A 241 -10.25 21.78 -6.78
C PRO A 241 -10.53 21.89 -5.28
N HIS A 242 -11.71 21.45 -4.83
CA HIS A 242 -12.07 21.52 -3.41
C HIS A 242 -11.17 20.66 -2.50
N ILE A 243 -10.75 19.49 -2.97
CA ILE A 243 -9.82 18.64 -2.22
C ILE A 243 -8.42 19.24 -2.19
N THR A 244 -7.99 19.87 -3.28
CA THR A 244 -6.73 20.61 -3.34
C THR A 244 -6.76 21.79 -2.38
N ASP A 245 -7.81 22.62 -2.41
CA ASP A 245 -7.96 23.76 -1.48
C ASP A 245 -7.91 23.31 0.00
N ILE A 246 -8.62 22.23 0.35
CA ILE A 246 -8.59 21.68 1.72
C ILE A 246 -7.17 21.25 2.12
N LEU A 247 -6.45 20.59 1.21
CA LEU A 247 -5.10 20.13 1.46
C LEU A 247 -4.11 21.30 1.56
N ASP A 248 -4.26 22.31 0.72
CA ASP A 248 -3.45 23.53 0.70
C ASP A 248 -3.68 24.32 1.99
N GLU A 249 -4.92 24.50 2.42
CA GLU A 249 -5.25 25.13 3.71
C GLU A 249 -4.61 24.39 4.90
N MET A 250 -4.60 23.05 4.89
CA MET A 250 -3.88 22.28 5.92
C MET A 250 -2.36 22.54 5.91
N CYS A 251 -1.79 22.77 4.72
CA CYS A 251 -0.37 23.09 4.58
C CYS A 251 -0.10 24.51 5.06
N GLU A 252 -0.87 25.49 4.58
CA GLU A 252 -0.74 26.90 4.95
C GLU A 252 -0.94 27.13 6.44
N GLU A 253 -1.94 26.49 7.07
CA GLU A 253 -2.13 26.58 8.52
C GLU A 253 -0.91 26.09 9.30
N GLU A 254 -0.27 24.99 8.87
CA GLU A 254 0.95 24.55 9.52
C GLU A 254 2.12 25.52 9.27
N LYS A 255 2.23 26.08 8.05
CA LYS A 255 3.24 27.10 7.74
C LYS A 255 3.08 28.33 8.62
N GLU A 256 1.87 28.85 8.77
CA GLU A 256 1.59 29.99 9.66
C GLU A 256 1.90 29.64 11.13
N ARG A 257 1.49 28.46 11.59
CA ARG A 257 1.77 28.03 12.97
C ARG A 257 3.26 27.95 13.28
N ILE A 258 4.10 27.53 12.32
CA ILE A 258 5.56 27.49 12.54
C ILE A 258 6.23 28.87 12.37
N LYS A 259 5.57 29.84 11.73
CA LYS A 259 5.99 31.25 11.70
C LYS A 259 5.70 31.97 13.02
N GLU A 260 4.68 31.53 13.75
CA GLU A 260 4.33 32.06 15.08
C GLU A 260 5.24 31.57 16.20
N LEU A 261 6.05 30.53 15.97
CA LEU A 261 7.04 30.04 16.94
C LEU A 261 8.17 31.05 17.10
N ASP A 262 8.83 31.01 18.26
CA ASP A 262 9.96 31.90 18.56
C ASP A 262 11.12 31.65 17.58
N ASP A 263 11.76 32.72 17.10
CA ASP A 263 12.84 32.69 16.11
C ASP A 263 14.07 31.87 16.58
N ASP A 264 14.25 31.71 17.89
CA ASP A 264 15.33 30.90 18.47
C ASP A 264 14.93 29.42 18.61
N GLU A 265 13.65 29.07 18.50
CA GLU A 265 13.15 27.70 18.69
C GLU A 265 13.44 26.78 17.50
N LEU A 266 14.20 25.71 17.71
CA LEU A 266 14.44 24.72 16.64
C LEU A 266 13.11 24.12 16.13
N GLY A 267 12.83 24.29 14.84
CA GLY A 267 11.56 23.91 14.21
C GLY A 267 10.71 25.10 13.75
N ASN A 268 11.05 26.34 14.14
CA ASN A 268 10.38 27.54 13.62
C ASN A 268 10.69 27.80 12.13
N TRP A 269 10.04 28.79 11.52
CA TRP A 269 10.20 29.17 10.10
C TRP A 269 11.63 29.53 9.68
N LYS A 270 12.43 30.14 10.56
CA LYS A 270 13.85 30.51 10.36
C LYS A 270 14.83 29.39 10.74
N ARG A 271 14.39 28.38 11.49
CA ARG A 271 15.18 27.24 11.95
C ARG A 271 14.45 25.92 11.67
N ALA A 272 13.90 25.77 10.46
CA ALA A 272 12.95 24.72 10.18
C ALA A 272 13.61 23.33 10.18
N VAL A 273 12.97 22.39 10.89
CA VAL A 273 13.35 20.97 10.89
C VAL A 273 12.29 20.19 10.13
N VAL A 274 12.69 19.56 9.02
CA VAL A 274 11.75 18.86 8.14
C VAL A 274 12.17 17.43 7.88
N THR A 275 11.23 16.63 7.39
CA THR A 275 11.51 15.33 6.77
C THR A 275 10.73 15.25 5.48
N SER A 276 11.33 14.60 4.48
CA SER A 276 10.76 14.54 3.14
C SER A 276 11.00 13.18 2.52
N ASP A 277 10.09 12.75 1.66
CA ASP A 277 10.22 11.49 0.94
C ASP A 277 9.31 11.47 -0.30
N GLY A 278 9.60 10.57 -1.23
CA GLY A 278 8.84 10.32 -2.45
C GLY A 278 8.07 9.00 -2.42
N VAL A 279 6.92 8.95 -3.09
CA VAL A 279 6.12 7.74 -3.24
C VAL A 279 5.56 7.59 -4.64
N TRP A 280 5.74 6.41 -5.21
CA TRP A 280 5.21 6.04 -6.53
C TRP A 280 3.83 5.40 -6.44
N HIS A 281 3.04 5.53 -7.49
CA HIS A 281 1.74 4.87 -7.60
C HIS A 281 1.88 3.35 -7.67
N THR A 282 2.65 2.85 -8.63
CA THR A 282 2.95 1.42 -8.79
C THR A 282 4.43 1.17 -8.51
N ARG A 283 4.94 -0.04 -8.78
CA ARG A 283 6.37 -0.34 -8.53
C ARG A 283 7.25 0.58 -9.38
N VAL A 284 8.24 1.19 -8.73
CA VAL A 284 9.09 2.31 -9.19
C VAL A 284 9.43 2.28 -10.68
N PHE A 285 9.93 1.16 -11.22
CA PHE A 285 10.37 1.08 -12.62
C PHE A 285 9.25 1.26 -13.67
N PHE A 286 7.99 0.99 -13.31
CA PHE A 286 6.83 1.09 -14.21
C PHE A 286 5.82 2.15 -13.75
N SER A 287 6.15 2.93 -12.72
CA SER A 287 5.20 3.91 -12.18
C SER A 287 5.12 5.13 -13.06
N LYS A 288 3.91 5.41 -13.53
CA LYS A 288 3.59 6.59 -14.35
C LYS A 288 3.37 7.83 -13.50
N ASN A 289 3.06 7.67 -12.22
CA ASN A 289 2.72 8.78 -11.33
C ASN A 289 3.53 8.68 -10.03
N GLY A 290 3.92 9.82 -9.49
CA GLY A 290 4.65 9.94 -8.23
C GLY A 290 4.24 11.19 -7.47
N THR A 291 4.48 11.16 -6.16
CA THR A 291 4.20 12.24 -5.23
C THR A 291 5.38 12.42 -4.31
N PHE A 292 5.68 13.66 -3.95
CA PHE A 292 6.67 14.00 -2.94
C PHE A 292 6.01 14.83 -1.86
N ILE A 293 6.47 14.68 -0.63
CA ILE A 293 5.98 15.49 0.50
C ILE A 293 7.12 15.98 1.36
N ILE A 294 6.95 17.17 1.94
CA ILE A 294 7.77 17.71 3.02
C ILE A 294 6.86 17.90 4.23
N LYS A 295 7.26 17.34 5.37
CA LYS A 295 6.55 17.45 6.64
C LYS A 295 7.41 18.20 7.65
N HIS A 296 6.77 19.01 8.47
CA HIS A 296 7.39 19.56 9.65
C HIS A 296 7.72 18.41 10.61
N TYR A 297 8.99 18.29 11.00
CA TYR A 297 9.47 17.14 11.78
C TYR A 297 8.93 17.14 13.21
N MET A 298 8.78 18.33 13.82
CA MET A 298 8.43 18.47 15.23
C MET A 298 6.94 18.21 15.47
N SER A 299 6.06 18.75 14.62
CA SER A 299 4.60 18.58 14.75
C SER A 299 4.06 17.39 13.97
N GLY A 300 4.77 16.95 12.92
CA GLY A 300 4.25 16.00 11.94
C GLY A 300 3.21 16.59 10.99
N GLY A 301 3.03 17.90 10.92
CA GLY A 301 2.19 18.59 9.93
C GLY A 301 2.77 18.47 8.52
N LEU A 302 1.90 18.47 7.50
CA LEU A 302 2.32 18.56 6.10
C LEU A 302 2.60 20.03 5.76
N LEU A 303 3.72 20.33 5.09
CA LEU A 303 4.09 21.70 4.71
C LEU A 303 4.03 21.92 3.20
N TRP A 304 4.61 20.99 2.43
CA TRP A 304 4.61 21.06 0.97
C TRP A 304 4.39 19.66 0.39
N TYR A 305 3.81 19.61 -0.79
CA TYR A 305 3.63 18.40 -1.57
C TYR A 305 3.67 18.71 -3.06
N GLY A 306 3.93 17.70 -3.88
CA GLY A 306 3.89 17.83 -5.33
C GLY A 306 3.61 16.50 -6.01
N HIS A 307 3.02 16.55 -7.21
CA HIS A 307 2.71 15.38 -8.02
C HIS A 307 3.34 15.49 -9.41
N LYS A 308 3.84 14.37 -9.94
CA LYS A 308 4.18 14.28 -11.37
C LYS A 308 3.53 13.05 -11.99
N CYS A 309 2.96 13.23 -13.16
CA CYS A 309 2.26 12.19 -13.92
C CYS A 309 2.80 12.16 -15.35
N MET A 310 3.14 10.98 -15.85
CA MET A 310 3.69 10.75 -17.20
C MET A 310 2.59 10.48 -18.24
N LYS A 311 1.37 10.15 -17.80
CA LYS A 311 0.24 9.85 -18.68
C LYS A 311 -1.07 10.35 -18.11
N GLY A 312 -1.96 10.73 -19.01
CA GLY A 312 -3.31 11.19 -18.71
C GLY A 312 -3.59 12.45 -19.51
N SER A 313 -4.82 12.62 -19.97
CA SER A 313 -5.29 13.88 -20.51
C SER A 313 -6.45 14.37 -19.66
N ASP A 314 -6.40 15.64 -19.29
CA ASP A 314 -7.48 16.35 -18.64
C ASP A 314 -7.33 17.85 -18.96
N ASP A 315 -8.43 18.55 -18.80
CA ASP A 315 -8.65 19.99 -19.02
C ASP A 315 -8.65 20.77 -17.70
N VAL A 316 -8.16 20.15 -16.62
CA VAL A 316 -8.20 20.72 -15.26
C VAL A 316 -6.79 21.02 -14.74
N VAL A 317 -5.84 20.12 -14.99
CA VAL A 317 -4.45 20.31 -14.57
C VAL A 317 -3.69 20.98 -15.71
N GLU A 318 -3.25 22.22 -15.47
CA GLU A 318 -2.50 23.03 -16.44
C GLU A 318 -1.06 22.55 -16.63
N GLU A 319 -0.47 21.90 -15.62
CA GLU A 319 0.89 21.35 -15.72
C GLU A 319 1.02 20.30 -16.84
N ASP A 320 2.07 20.39 -17.63
CA ASP A 320 2.41 19.39 -18.64
C ASP A 320 2.70 18.01 -18.03
N LEU A 321 2.53 16.97 -18.85
CA LEU A 321 2.93 15.63 -18.45
C LEU A 321 4.46 15.56 -18.25
N TYR A 322 4.86 14.86 -17.20
CA TYR A 322 6.28 14.70 -16.89
C TYR A 322 6.97 13.80 -17.93
N GLU A 323 7.92 14.38 -18.66
CA GLU A 323 8.67 13.70 -19.74
C GLU A 323 9.90 12.92 -19.24
N GLY A 324 10.27 13.09 -17.96
CA GLY A 324 11.44 12.43 -17.38
C GLY A 324 11.21 10.96 -17.01
N THR A 325 12.20 10.35 -16.34
CA THR A 325 12.12 8.95 -15.92
C THR A 325 11.49 8.80 -14.53
N ALA A 326 10.91 7.63 -14.23
CA ALA A 326 10.30 7.40 -12.92
C ALA A 326 11.32 7.49 -11.77
N LYS A 327 12.60 7.25 -12.08
CA LYS A 327 13.72 7.36 -11.14
C LYS A 327 14.14 8.82 -10.87
N SER A 328 14.07 9.70 -11.87
CA SER A 328 14.42 11.12 -11.72
C SER A 328 13.31 11.95 -11.08
N MET A 329 12.08 11.45 -11.08
CA MET A 329 10.90 12.15 -10.60
C MET A 329 11.01 12.63 -9.14
N GLU A 330 11.60 11.83 -8.24
CA GLU A 330 11.78 12.21 -6.83
C GLU A 330 12.68 13.45 -6.69
N GLY A 331 13.81 13.50 -7.40
CA GLY A 331 14.73 14.64 -7.35
C GLY A 331 14.13 15.92 -7.94
N VAL A 332 13.34 15.79 -9.02
CA VAL A 332 12.63 16.92 -9.63
C VAL A 332 11.57 17.46 -8.67
N LEU A 333 10.70 16.59 -8.15
CA LEU A 333 9.67 16.99 -7.19
C LEU A 333 10.27 17.58 -5.90
N ALA A 334 11.39 17.04 -5.43
CA ALA A 334 12.12 17.61 -4.31
C ALA A 334 12.64 19.01 -4.63
N GLY A 335 13.19 19.23 -5.82
CA GLY A 335 13.63 20.56 -6.28
C GLY A 335 12.49 21.56 -6.29
N GLU A 336 11.33 21.20 -6.87
CA GLU A 336 10.14 22.06 -6.89
C GLU A 336 9.67 22.41 -5.46
N CYS A 337 9.51 21.41 -4.58
CA CYS A 337 9.02 21.65 -3.22
C CYS A 337 10.00 22.46 -2.36
N TYR A 338 11.32 22.21 -2.46
CA TYR A 338 12.32 22.99 -1.72
C TYR A 338 12.55 24.38 -2.32
N GLY A 339 12.38 24.53 -3.64
CA GLY A 339 12.35 25.81 -4.32
C GLY A 339 11.19 26.67 -3.82
N GLN A 340 9.99 26.11 -3.78
CA GLN A 340 8.82 26.78 -3.22
C GLN A 340 9.03 27.18 -1.76
N ALA A 341 9.53 26.27 -0.92
CA ALA A 341 9.84 26.59 0.48
C ALA A 341 10.80 27.80 0.61
N LYS A 342 11.77 27.91 -0.31
CA LYS A 342 12.75 28.99 -0.31
C LYS A 342 12.14 30.31 -0.76
N GLU A 343 11.30 30.27 -1.79
CA GLU A 343 10.55 31.41 -2.30
C GLU A 343 9.58 31.98 -1.26
N GLU A 344 8.95 31.11 -0.47
CA GLU A 344 8.11 31.49 0.68
C GLU A 344 8.92 32.02 1.88
N GLY A 345 10.25 31.95 1.83
CA GLY A 345 11.16 32.47 2.86
C GLY A 345 11.40 31.55 4.05
N CYS A 346 11.01 30.26 3.97
CA CYS A 346 11.35 29.27 4.99
C CYS A 346 12.87 29.02 4.96
N LYS A 347 13.51 28.97 6.12
CA LYS A 347 14.94 28.61 6.24
C LYS A 347 15.06 27.21 6.82
N VAL A 348 15.24 26.24 5.93
CA VAL A 348 15.42 24.83 6.29
C VAL A 348 16.82 24.61 6.89
N GLU A 349 16.87 24.43 8.21
CA GLU A 349 18.12 24.18 8.94
C GLU A 349 18.48 22.69 8.93
N VAL A 350 17.49 21.82 9.12
CA VAL A 350 17.71 20.37 9.25
C VAL A 350 16.72 19.59 8.43
N VAL A 351 17.22 18.58 7.71
CA VAL A 351 16.41 17.64 6.95
C VAL A 351 16.74 16.20 7.33
N TRP A 352 15.74 15.44 7.79
CA TRP A 352 15.85 14.00 8.01
C TRP A 352 15.38 13.21 6.79
N GLN A 353 16.29 12.47 6.13
CA GLN A 353 16.01 11.69 4.92
C GLN A 353 16.57 10.26 4.99
N ASP A 354 16.19 9.43 4.02
CA ASP A 354 16.91 8.18 3.75
C ASP A 354 18.32 8.47 3.18
N GLY A 355 19.28 7.60 3.49
CA GLY A 355 20.69 7.78 3.17
C GLY A 355 21.04 7.64 1.68
N ASP A 356 20.11 7.19 0.84
CA ASP A 356 20.24 7.04 -0.62
C ASP A 356 19.30 7.96 -1.42
N SER A 357 18.61 8.89 -0.75
CA SER A 357 17.64 9.75 -1.43
C SER A 357 18.31 10.75 -2.37
N SER A 358 17.77 10.82 -3.58
CA SER A 358 18.16 11.80 -4.59
C SER A 358 17.80 13.24 -4.20
N SER A 359 16.85 13.40 -3.26
CA SER A 359 16.41 14.71 -2.76
C SER A 359 17.46 15.45 -1.93
N SER A 360 18.50 14.75 -1.44
CA SER A 360 19.61 15.38 -0.71
C SER A 360 20.35 16.43 -1.55
N LYS A 361 20.44 16.24 -2.87
CA LYS A 361 21.00 17.23 -3.79
C LYS A 361 20.12 18.45 -3.88
N SER A 362 18.81 18.26 -4.09
CA SER A 362 17.83 19.34 -4.16
C SER A 362 17.82 20.18 -2.89
N VAL A 363 17.98 19.56 -1.70
CA VAL A 363 18.12 20.32 -0.44
C VAL A 363 19.33 21.26 -0.50
N LEU A 364 20.50 20.75 -0.88
CA LEU A 364 21.74 21.54 -0.90
C LEU A 364 21.74 22.61 -1.99
N ASP A 365 21.04 22.36 -3.11
CA ASP A 365 20.90 23.33 -4.21
C ASP A 365 20.07 24.55 -3.77
N HIS A 366 18.99 24.34 -3.00
CA HIS A 366 18.16 25.43 -2.49
C HIS A 366 18.66 26.01 -1.16
N TYR A 367 19.22 25.17 -0.29
CA TYR A 367 19.70 25.50 1.05
C TYR A 367 21.16 25.02 1.24
N PRO A 368 22.15 25.78 0.76
CA PRO A 368 23.57 25.43 0.91
C PRO A 368 24.01 25.29 2.37
N ASP A 369 23.38 26.07 3.27
CA ASP A 369 23.64 26.04 4.71
C ASP A 369 22.81 24.96 5.45
N GLY A 370 21.85 24.33 4.75
CA GLY A 370 20.97 23.32 5.30
C GLY A 370 21.70 22.00 5.57
N LYS A 371 21.39 21.36 6.70
CA LYS A 371 22.04 20.11 7.11
C LYS A 371 21.17 18.90 6.83
N VAL A 372 21.65 18.01 5.97
CA VAL A 372 20.97 16.74 5.66
C VAL A 372 21.47 15.63 6.58
N TYR A 373 20.56 15.08 7.38
CA TYR A 373 20.81 13.97 8.28
C TYR A 373 20.16 12.67 7.79
N LYS A 374 20.87 11.56 8.00
CA LYS A 374 20.44 10.22 7.65
C LYS A 374 19.56 9.64 8.75
N CYS A 375 18.42 9.10 8.38
CA CYS A 375 17.54 8.36 9.28
C CYS A 375 18.28 7.21 9.98
N GLY A 376 18.31 7.22 11.32
CA GLY A 376 19.02 6.19 12.09
C GLY A 376 18.52 4.77 11.83
N GLY A 377 17.23 4.60 11.50
CA GLY A 377 16.65 3.31 11.10
C GLY A 377 17.23 2.78 9.79
N HIS A 378 17.38 3.63 8.78
CA HIS A 378 17.96 3.29 7.49
C HIS A 378 19.46 3.04 7.59
N VAL A 379 20.18 3.86 8.37
CA VAL A 379 21.60 3.66 8.67
C VAL A 379 21.85 2.30 9.33
N GLY A 380 21.04 1.90 10.30
CA GLY A 380 21.13 0.57 10.93
C GLY A 380 20.81 -0.59 9.99
N ARG A 381 19.84 -0.41 9.08
CA ARG A 381 19.51 -1.40 8.04
C ARG A 381 20.65 -1.56 7.04
N ALA A 382 21.21 -0.44 6.57
CA ALA A 382 22.34 -0.41 5.65
C ALA A 382 23.57 -1.08 6.28
N HIS A 383 23.86 -0.81 7.56
CA HIS A 383 24.94 -1.47 8.30
C HIS A 383 24.77 -3.00 8.26
N THR A 384 23.59 -3.50 8.63
CA THR A 384 23.28 -4.94 8.61
C THR A 384 23.44 -5.56 7.22
N ASN A 385 22.95 -4.87 6.17
CA ASN A 385 23.02 -5.36 4.80
C ASN A 385 24.46 -5.41 4.28
N ASN A 386 25.26 -4.38 4.58
CA ASN A 386 26.68 -4.35 4.23
C ASN A 386 27.44 -5.52 4.86
N LEU A 387 27.14 -5.86 6.12
CA LEU A 387 27.75 -7.01 6.79
C LEU A 387 27.34 -8.35 6.18
N LYS A 388 26.09 -8.48 5.72
CA LYS A 388 25.63 -9.68 5.01
C LYS A 388 26.34 -9.86 3.67
N GLU A 389 26.59 -8.79 2.95
CA GLU A 389 27.36 -8.84 1.70
C GLU A 389 28.85 -9.09 1.96
N ALA A 390 29.41 -8.43 2.98
CA ALA A 390 30.78 -8.67 3.43
C ALA A 390 31.03 -10.14 3.82
N ALA A 391 30.08 -10.76 4.51
CA ALA A 391 30.15 -12.16 4.92
C ALA A 391 30.19 -13.16 3.75
N LYS A 392 29.92 -12.73 2.51
CA LYS A 392 30.05 -13.57 1.32
C LYS A 392 31.40 -13.41 0.62
N LYS A 393 32.10 -12.30 0.90
CA LYS A 393 33.38 -11.97 0.27
C LYS A 393 34.53 -12.70 0.96
N LYS A 394 35.61 -12.93 0.23
CA LYS A 394 36.82 -13.59 0.74
C LYS A 394 38.10 -12.81 0.50
N GLU A 395 38.02 -11.79 -0.34
CA GLU A 395 39.11 -10.88 -0.67
C GLU A 395 38.55 -9.49 -0.97
N PHE A 396 39.41 -8.48 -0.84
CA PHE A 396 39.07 -7.10 -1.16
C PHE A 396 39.32 -6.83 -2.64
N SER A 397 38.48 -5.99 -3.26
CA SER A 397 38.77 -5.49 -4.60
C SER A 397 39.91 -4.48 -4.56
N ALA A 398 40.61 -4.32 -5.69
CA ALA A 398 41.70 -3.35 -5.84
C ALA A 398 41.28 -1.93 -5.42
N ASP A 399 40.04 -1.53 -5.73
CA ASP A 399 39.49 -0.22 -5.35
C ASP A 399 39.38 -0.03 -3.84
N ILE A 400 38.92 -1.06 -3.12
CA ILE A 400 38.78 -1.01 -1.65
C ILE A 400 40.16 -0.98 -1.01
N ILE A 401 41.11 -1.76 -1.52
CA ILE A 401 42.50 -1.75 -1.07
C ILE A 401 43.08 -0.35 -1.24
N ASN A 402 43.01 0.24 -2.44
CA ASN A 402 43.54 1.56 -2.69
C ASN A 402 42.92 2.64 -1.81
N LYS A 403 41.61 2.53 -1.52
CA LYS A 403 40.90 3.49 -0.66
C LYS A 403 41.31 3.41 0.81
N TYR A 404 41.59 2.21 1.33
CA TYR A 404 41.75 1.99 2.77
C TYR A 404 43.15 1.56 3.22
N LYS A 405 44.07 1.23 2.31
CA LYS A 405 45.44 0.75 2.64
C LYS A 405 46.23 1.66 3.57
N GLN A 406 46.05 2.99 3.47
CA GLN A 406 46.72 3.94 4.35
C GLN A 406 46.22 3.85 5.80
N LYS A 407 44.92 3.60 6.01
CA LYS A 407 44.31 3.49 7.35
C LYS A 407 44.38 2.07 7.90
N PHE A 408 44.29 1.06 7.04
CA PHE A 408 44.28 -0.36 7.40
C PHE A 408 45.28 -1.12 6.52
N PRO A 409 46.59 -1.10 6.85
CA PRO A 409 47.63 -1.72 6.02
C PRO A 409 47.44 -3.22 5.79
N LEU A 410 46.84 -3.92 6.77
CA LEU A 410 46.52 -5.35 6.68
C LEU A 410 45.58 -5.68 5.51
N ILE A 411 44.86 -4.71 4.93
CA ILE A 411 43.92 -4.94 3.83
C ILE A 411 44.59 -5.52 2.57
N GLU A 412 45.90 -5.29 2.37
CA GLU A 412 46.64 -5.75 1.20
C GLU A 412 46.94 -7.26 1.25
N THR A 413 47.02 -7.83 2.45
CA THR A 413 47.53 -9.19 2.67
C THR A 413 46.47 -10.15 3.18
N VAL A 414 45.43 -9.66 3.86
CA VAL A 414 44.42 -10.52 4.48
C VAL A 414 43.45 -11.11 3.46
N LYS A 415 43.27 -12.44 3.51
CA LYS A 415 42.24 -13.18 2.76
C LYS A 415 41.51 -14.15 3.67
N CYS A 416 40.23 -14.36 3.43
CA CYS A 416 39.47 -15.38 4.15
C CYS A 416 39.84 -16.77 3.61
N GLN A 417 40.41 -17.62 4.46
CA GLN A 417 40.81 -18.98 4.09
C GLN A 417 39.66 -20.00 4.13
N CYS A 418 38.45 -19.60 4.52
CA CYS A 418 37.32 -20.51 4.62
C CYS A 418 36.80 -20.92 3.23
N LYS A 419 36.72 -22.23 2.96
CA LYS A 419 36.02 -22.75 1.77
C LYS A 419 34.51 -22.54 1.87
N ARG A 420 33.91 -22.90 3.01
CA ARG A 420 32.53 -22.57 3.40
C ARG A 420 32.53 -22.13 4.87
N HIS A 421 31.73 -21.11 5.22
CA HIS A 421 31.59 -20.68 6.61
C HIS A 421 30.85 -21.75 7.41
N LYS A 422 31.54 -22.35 8.38
CA LYS A 422 30.97 -23.30 9.34
C LYS A 422 30.69 -22.57 10.67
N SER A 423 29.86 -23.18 11.53
CA SER A 423 29.70 -22.69 12.90
C SER A 423 31.08 -22.63 13.58
N GLY A 424 31.38 -21.52 14.25
CA GLY A 424 32.66 -21.33 14.96
C GLY A 424 33.87 -21.00 14.09
N CYS A 425 33.75 -20.81 12.76
CA CYS A 425 34.89 -20.48 11.89
C CYS A 425 35.50 -19.07 12.09
N GLY A 426 35.03 -18.30 13.08
CA GLY A 426 35.57 -16.97 13.40
C GLY A 426 35.30 -15.88 12.36
N CYS A 427 34.46 -16.15 11.37
CA CYS A 427 34.03 -15.18 10.34
C CYS A 427 32.73 -14.48 10.73
N LEU A 428 32.22 -13.58 9.87
CA LEU A 428 30.93 -12.89 10.07
C LEU A 428 29.74 -13.86 10.01
N SER A 429 29.44 -14.51 11.13
CA SER A 429 28.28 -15.40 11.26
C SER A 429 26.96 -14.63 11.35
N GLU A 430 25.83 -15.30 11.11
CA GLU A 430 24.51 -14.69 11.31
C GLU A 430 24.31 -14.20 12.75
N SER A 431 24.78 -14.98 13.73
CA SER A 431 24.78 -14.62 15.15
C SER A 431 25.60 -13.36 15.42
N PHE A 432 26.79 -13.25 14.80
CA PHE A 432 27.61 -12.05 14.88
C PHE A 432 26.89 -10.84 14.28
N ILE A 433 26.36 -10.95 13.06
CA ILE A 433 25.66 -9.84 12.37
C ILE A 433 24.46 -9.36 13.18
N LYS A 434 23.73 -10.29 13.84
CA LYS A 434 22.63 -9.93 14.76
C LYS A 434 23.14 -9.12 15.95
N CYS A 435 24.23 -9.55 16.58
CA CYS A 435 24.86 -8.81 17.69
C CYS A 435 25.41 -7.45 17.25
N ALA A 436 26.11 -7.39 16.11
CA ALA A 436 26.63 -6.14 15.55
C ALA A 436 25.51 -5.14 15.29
N ARG A 437 24.37 -5.59 14.73
CA ARG A 437 23.17 -4.74 14.56
C ARG A 437 22.64 -4.20 15.89
N ILE A 438 22.61 -5.02 16.93
CA ILE A 438 22.15 -4.60 18.27
C ILE A 438 23.11 -3.57 18.85
N ASN A 439 24.41 -3.85 18.82
CA ASN A 439 25.44 -2.96 19.34
C ASN A 439 25.43 -1.60 18.60
N HIS A 440 25.29 -1.62 17.27
CA HIS A 440 25.15 -0.42 16.47
C HIS A 440 23.89 0.36 16.83
N PHE A 441 22.75 -0.31 17.02
CA PHE A 441 21.52 0.33 17.48
C PHE A 441 21.68 0.96 18.89
N CYS A 442 22.37 0.29 19.81
CA CYS A 442 22.70 0.85 21.12
C CYS A 442 23.58 2.09 20.99
N CYS A 443 24.58 2.10 20.10
CA CYS A 443 25.39 3.30 19.82
C CYS A 443 24.49 4.45 19.36
N LEU A 444 23.60 4.18 18.40
CA LEU A 444 22.68 5.17 17.86
C LEU A 444 21.71 5.73 18.93
N GLN A 445 21.34 4.93 19.92
CA GLN A 445 20.39 5.33 20.96
C GLN A 445 21.07 6.06 22.13
N GLN A 446 22.30 5.69 22.47
CA GLN A 446 22.99 6.18 23.67
C GLN A 446 23.87 7.41 23.41
N CYS A 447 24.37 7.59 22.18
CA CYS A 447 25.27 8.70 21.87
C CYS A 447 24.47 10.00 21.69
N LYS A 448 24.86 11.04 22.43
CA LYS A 448 24.22 12.37 22.34
C LYS A 448 24.90 13.29 21.33
N ASN A 449 26.16 13.00 20.97
CA ASN A 449 26.92 13.79 20.02
C ASN A 449 27.65 12.92 18.99
N PRO A 450 28.03 13.49 17.82
CA PRO A 450 28.73 12.78 16.76
C PRO A 450 30.07 12.17 17.18
N ALA A 451 30.88 12.90 17.95
CA ALA A 451 32.21 12.47 18.35
C ALA A 451 32.17 11.21 19.21
N GLU A 452 31.22 11.13 20.14
CA GLU A 452 30.98 9.96 20.97
C GLU A 452 30.54 8.77 20.11
N TYR A 453 29.62 8.97 19.18
CA TYR A 453 29.18 7.93 18.25
C TYR A 453 30.34 7.41 17.40
N ALA A 454 31.16 8.30 16.82
CA ALA A 454 32.34 7.94 16.06
C ALA A 454 33.35 7.14 16.90
N ARG A 455 33.63 7.60 18.13
CA ARG A 455 34.52 6.90 19.07
C ARG A 455 34.00 5.49 19.40
N ARG A 456 32.72 5.36 19.73
CA ARG A 456 32.10 4.06 20.04
C ARG A 456 32.13 3.13 18.83
N MET A 457 31.80 3.63 17.63
CA MET A 457 31.87 2.83 16.41
C MET A 457 33.27 2.32 16.11
N ARG A 458 34.30 3.17 16.28
CA ARG A 458 35.71 2.76 16.14
C ARG A 458 36.11 1.71 17.17
N ALA A 459 35.74 1.90 18.44
CA ALA A 459 36.00 0.93 19.49
C ALA A 459 35.31 -0.42 19.23
N LEU A 460 34.09 -0.38 18.67
CA LEU A 460 33.33 -1.57 18.31
C LEU A 460 34.05 -2.40 17.24
N GLY A 461 34.57 -1.74 16.20
CA GLY A 461 35.25 -2.37 15.07
C GLY A 461 36.70 -2.77 15.34
N ALA A 462 37.42 -2.03 16.18
CA ALA A 462 38.83 -2.30 16.47
C ALA A 462 39.03 -3.32 17.60
N TYR A 463 38.28 -3.16 18.72
CA TYR A 463 38.58 -3.86 19.98
C TYR A 463 37.47 -4.83 20.39
N HIS A 464 36.23 -4.37 20.52
CA HIS A 464 35.14 -5.17 21.08
C HIS A 464 34.86 -6.45 20.29
N VAL A 465 34.94 -6.37 18.95
CA VAL A 465 34.78 -7.50 18.03
C VAL A 465 35.83 -8.61 18.23
N ARG A 466 37.00 -8.28 18.78
CA ARG A 466 38.12 -9.18 19.10
C ARG A 466 38.14 -9.60 20.57
N ASN A 467 37.11 -9.27 21.35
CA ASN A 467 37.08 -9.48 22.80
C ASN A 467 38.19 -8.72 23.54
N ILE A 468 38.59 -7.56 23.02
CA ILE A 468 39.54 -6.65 23.66
C ILE A 468 38.71 -5.56 24.33
N HIS A 469 38.79 -5.47 25.67
CA HIS A 469 37.95 -4.56 26.47
C HIS A 469 38.73 -3.46 27.19
N GLU A 470 40.05 -3.56 27.21
CA GLU A 470 40.99 -2.54 27.67
C GLU A 470 42.08 -2.38 26.62
N TRP A 471 42.49 -1.15 26.33
CA TRP A 471 43.56 -0.83 25.39
C TRP A 471 44.24 0.48 25.80
N GLU A 472 45.36 0.78 25.17
CA GLU A 472 46.11 2.01 25.42
C GLU A 472 45.24 3.24 25.08
N GLY A 473 44.89 4.02 26.11
CA GLY A 473 44.03 5.21 25.96
C GLY A 473 42.52 4.97 26.05
N GLY A 474 42.03 3.80 26.46
CA GLY A 474 40.60 3.61 26.72
C GLY A 474 40.13 2.22 27.16
N GLN A 475 38.86 2.15 27.54
CA GLN A 475 38.17 0.91 27.90
C GLN A 475 36.82 0.77 27.17
N CYS A 476 36.29 -0.45 27.13
CA CYS A 476 35.02 -0.78 26.51
C CYS A 476 33.85 -0.06 27.19
N GLY A 477 33.17 0.83 26.47
CA GLY A 477 32.02 1.57 26.99
C GLY A 477 30.66 0.94 26.72
N PHE A 478 30.62 -0.37 26.40
CA PHE A 478 29.40 -1.08 25.98
C PHE A 478 28.74 -1.92 27.07
N HIS A 479 29.52 -2.31 28.08
CA HIS A 479 29.10 -3.18 29.18
C HIS A 479 30.02 -2.93 30.38
N GLN A 480 29.60 -3.39 31.55
CA GLN A 480 30.49 -3.46 32.71
C GLN A 480 31.60 -4.49 32.47
N MET A 481 32.75 -4.29 33.11
CA MET A 481 33.91 -5.19 32.97
C MET A 481 33.68 -6.55 33.64
N LYS A 482 32.85 -6.56 34.69
CA LYS A 482 32.42 -7.77 35.40
C LYS A 482 30.93 -8.01 35.18
N VAL A 483 30.56 -9.27 34.98
CA VAL A 483 29.17 -9.71 34.85
C VAL A 483 28.82 -10.57 36.06
N CYS A 484 27.65 -10.31 36.64
CA CYS A 484 27.10 -11.07 37.76
C CYS A 484 26.98 -12.57 37.43
N THR A 485 27.42 -13.42 38.35
CA THR A 485 27.30 -14.88 38.25
C THR A 485 26.24 -15.46 39.17
N CYS A 486 25.82 -14.75 40.22
CA CYS A 486 24.86 -15.24 41.21
C CYS A 486 23.39 -15.06 40.81
N LYS A 487 23.10 -14.26 39.77
CA LYS A 487 21.74 -13.87 39.32
C LYS A 487 20.90 -13.09 40.35
N GLU A 488 21.50 -12.71 41.49
CA GLU A 488 20.85 -11.95 42.55
C GLU A 488 21.27 -10.48 42.58
N CYS A 489 22.40 -10.12 41.95
CA CYS A 489 22.79 -8.71 41.80
C CYS A 489 21.93 -7.99 40.76
N ASN A 490 21.71 -6.69 40.98
CA ASN A 490 21.18 -5.81 39.95
C ASN A 490 22.16 -5.72 38.77
N ASP A 491 21.63 -5.63 37.55
CA ASP A 491 22.42 -5.58 36.31
C ASP A 491 23.36 -4.35 36.24
N ASP A 492 23.06 -3.30 37.00
CA ASP A 492 23.82 -2.05 37.06
C ASP A 492 24.84 -2.00 38.24
N GLU A 493 24.71 -2.86 39.24
CA GLU A 493 25.59 -2.88 40.43
C GLU A 493 25.90 -4.33 40.82
N VAL A 494 26.99 -4.86 40.24
CA VAL A 494 27.47 -6.21 40.53
C VAL A 494 28.28 -6.20 41.84
N GLU A 495 27.63 -6.55 42.95
CA GLU A 495 28.27 -6.69 44.27
C GLU A 495 28.96 -8.06 44.47
N CYS A 496 28.66 -9.06 43.63
CA CYS A 496 29.31 -10.37 43.71
C CYS A 496 30.72 -10.36 43.09
N GLU A 497 31.52 -11.40 43.33
CA GLU A 497 32.86 -11.57 42.72
C GLU A 497 32.84 -11.40 41.19
N GLY A 498 31.79 -11.90 40.53
CA GLY A 498 31.52 -11.75 39.10
C GLY A 498 32.56 -12.42 38.21
N THR A 499 32.33 -12.40 36.89
CA THR A 499 33.31 -12.86 35.90
C THR A 499 33.60 -11.79 34.87
N VAL A 500 34.84 -11.76 34.35
CA VAL A 500 35.22 -10.80 33.30
C VAL A 500 34.33 -11.02 32.07
N TYR A 501 33.76 -9.94 31.56
CA TYR A 501 32.91 -9.99 30.38
C TYR A 501 33.66 -10.62 29.19
N LYS A 502 32.99 -11.55 28.50
CA LYS A 502 33.48 -12.13 27.25
C LYS A 502 32.48 -11.88 26.12
N THR A 503 32.96 -11.30 25.02
CA THR A 503 32.20 -11.12 23.78
C THR A 503 31.79 -12.49 23.26
N LYS A 504 30.48 -12.72 23.15
CA LYS A 504 29.93 -14.03 22.77
C LYS A 504 30.31 -14.49 21.36
N ASN A 505 30.36 -13.56 20.40
CA ASN A 505 30.66 -13.84 19.00
C ASN A 505 31.92 -13.07 18.58
N VAL A 506 33.09 -13.69 18.78
CA VAL A 506 34.38 -13.09 18.41
C VAL A 506 34.70 -13.36 16.95
N VAL A 507 35.14 -12.33 16.22
CA VAL A 507 35.65 -12.49 14.84
C VAL A 507 37.15 -12.72 14.93
N THR A 508 37.60 -13.95 14.69
CA THR A 508 39.03 -14.29 14.69
C THR A 508 39.66 -14.22 13.30
N CYS A 509 38.85 -14.20 12.23
CA CYS A 509 39.31 -14.08 10.86
C CYS A 509 39.75 -12.63 10.55
N ASP A 510 41.02 -12.44 10.19
CA ASP A 510 41.60 -11.11 9.92
C ASP A 510 40.91 -10.37 8.78
N PHE A 511 40.58 -11.06 7.68
CA PHE A 511 39.84 -10.48 6.58
C PHE A 511 38.48 -9.90 7.03
N HIS A 512 37.71 -10.68 7.78
CA HIS A 512 36.39 -10.26 8.25
C HIS A 512 36.45 -9.23 9.36
N TRP A 513 37.49 -9.26 10.19
CA TRP A 513 37.75 -8.24 11.20
C TRP A 513 38.03 -6.89 10.54
N ILE A 514 38.97 -6.83 9.59
CA ILE A 514 39.26 -5.60 8.83
C ILE A 514 38.01 -5.13 8.08
N THR A 515 37.23 -6.05 7.51
CA THR A 515 35.97 -5.68 6.84
C THR A 515 34.96 -5.03 7.78
N TYR A 516 34.80 -5.59 8.99
CA TYR A 516 33.93 -5.00 10.01
C TYR A 516 34.46 -3.65 10.51
N GLN A 517 35.76 -3.55 10.71
CA GLN A 517 36.43 -2.30 11.11
C GLN A 517 36.24 -1.19 10.08
N ILE A 518 36.35 -1.51 8.78
CA ILE A 518 36.06 -0.56 7.68
C ILE A 518 34.60 -0.12 7.70
N GLU A 519 33.65 -1.04 7.87
CA GLU A 519 32.23 -0.66 7.96
C GLU A 519 31.97 0.23 9.18
N CYS A 520 32.56 -0.07 10.33
CA CYS A 520 32.50 0.78 11.53
C CYS A 520 33.14 2.16 11.30
N GLU A 521 34.29 2.24 10.63
CA GLU A 521 34.97 3.50 10.31
C GLU A 521 34.11 4.34 9.36
N ARG A 522 33.51 3.74 8.33
CA ARG A 522 32.57 4.45 7.44
C ARG A 522 31.41 5.07 8.21
N ARG A 523 30.87 4.38 9.23
CA ARG A 523 29.82 4.95 10.09
C ARG A 523 30.35 6.03 11.01
N ALA A 524 31.57 5.90 11.50
CA ALA A 524 32.23 6.92 12.31
C ALA A 524 32.53 8.20 11.50
N GLU A 525 32.95 8.07 10.25
CA GLU A 525 33.16 9.19 9.31
C GLU A 525 31.83 9.90 8.97
N ASP A 526 30.72 9.15 8.91
CA ASP A 526 29.38 9.70 8.68
C ASP A 526 28.71 10.24 9.96
N ALA A 527 29.39 10.27 11.12
CA ALA A 527 28.77 10.55 12.42
C ALA A 527 28.02 11.89 12.46
N ASP A 528 28.61 12.94 11.89
CA ASP A 528 28.02 14.30 11.83
C ASP A 528 26.75 14.38 10.98
N LYS A 529 26.52 13.36 10.14
CA LYS A 529 25.29 13.21 9.33
C LYS A 529 24.30 12.22 9.93
N ILE A 530 24.62 11.60 11.06
CA ILE A 530 23.79 10.56 11.70
C ILE A 530 23.22 11.07 13.03
N ILE A 531 24.00 11.82 13.80
CA ILE A 531 23.63 12.34 15.11
C ILE A 531 23.58 13.87 15.06
N HIS A 532 22.41 14.46 15.31
CA HIS A 532 22.27 15.90 15.47
C HIS A 532 22.75 16.31 16.87
N PRO A 533 23.54 17.39 17.02
CA PRO A 533 24.02 17.85 18.33
C PRO A 533 22.91 18.14 19.35
N GLU A 534 21.78 18.71 18.91
CA GLU A 534 20.65 19.06 19.78
C GLU A 534 19.56 17.97 19.84
N MET A 535 19.34 17.22 18.75
CA MET A 535 18.21 16.27 18.63
C MET A 535 18.64 14.80 18.78
N GLY A 536 19.95 14.54 18.82
CA GLY A 536 20.48 13.18 18.76
C GLY A 536 20.10 12.47 17.47
N ARG A 537 19.62 11.23 17.59
CA ARG A 537 19.24 10.40 16.44
C ARG A 537 17.81 10.67 15.99
N GLY A 538 17.64 11.12 14.74
CA GLY A 538 16.34 11.29 14.11
C GLY A 538 15.88 10.11 13.24
N HIS A 539 14.71 10.28 12.62
CA HIS A 539 14.06 9.31 11.74
C HIS A 539 13.33 9.95 10.56
N SER A 540 13.11 9.23 9.46
CA SER A 540 12.29 9.69 8.33
C SER A 540 10.88 9.06 8.30
N ASN A 541 10.46 8.42 9.39
CA ASN A 541 9.25 7.59 9.40
C ASN A 541 7.92 8.35 9.24
N LEU A 542 7.92 9.68 9.39
CA LEU A 542 6.68 10.47 9.28
C LEU A 542 6.12 10.41 7.85
N CYS A 543 6.99 10.48 6.84
CA CYS A 543 6.57 10.34 5.45
C CYS A 543 6.12 8.90 5.14
N GLU A 544 6.87 7.89 5.60
CA GLU A 544 6.49 6.47 5.42
C GLU A 544 5.11 6.19 6.04
N ALA A 545 4.86 6.70 7.26
CA ALA A 545 3.56 6.58 7.91
C ALA A 545 2.45 7.22 7.08
N HIS A 546 2.69 8.40 6.51
CA HIS A 546 1.76 9.07 5.60
C HIS A 546 1.47 8.19 4.37
N PHE A 547 2.50 7.61 3.76
CA PHE A 547 2.38 6.78 2.56
C PHE A 547 1.66 5.45 2.81
N THR A 548 1.62 4.95 4.05
CA THR A 548 0.84 3.75 4.37
C THR A 548 -0.68 3.97 4.25
N VAL A 549 -1.14 5.22 4.27
CA VAL A 549 -2.56 5.58 4.11
C VAL A 549 -2.97 5.57 2.64
N LEU A 550 -2.08 6.00 1.73
CA LEU A 550 -2.38 6.19 0.30
C LEU A 550 -2.96 4.95 -0.40
N PRO A 551 -2.49 3.70 -0.15
CA PRO A 551 -3.08 2.51 -0.76
C PRO A 551 -4.57 2.30 -0.48
N GLN A 552 -5.14 2.94 0.54
CA GLN A 552 -6.58 2.90 0.84
C GLN A 552 -7.38 3.72 -0.17
N PHE A 553 -6.79 4.79 -0.71
CA PHE A 553 -7.41 5.70 -1.67
C PHE A 553 -7.00 5.38 -3.12
N ARG A 554 -5.78 4.89 -3.31
CA ARG A 554 -5.24 4.49 -4.61
C ARG A 554 -4.50 3.16 -4.52
N SER A 555 -5.17 2.09 -4.93
CA SER A 555 -4.55 0.76 -4.97
C SER A 555 -3.33 0.75 -5.90
N LYS A 556 -2.27 0.05 -5.47
CA LYS A 556 -1.07 -0.20 -6.29
C LYS A 556 -1.34 -1.13 -7.48
N ASP A 557 -2.46 -1.85 -7.45
CA ASP A 557 -2.86 -2.80 -8.50
C ASP A 557 -3.70 -2.13 -9.61
N GLN A 558 -4.07 -0.86 -9.43
CA GLN A 558 -4.86 -0.10 -10.40
C GLN A 558 -3.96 0.93 -11.06
N SER A 559 -4.08 1.12 -12.37
CA SER A 559 -3.48 2.26 -13.07
C SER A 559 -4.51 3.39 -13.12
N LEU A 560 -4.15 4.56 -12.61
CA LEU A 560 -5.01 5.74 -12.57
C LEU A 560 -4.48 6.77 -13.58
N CYS A 561 -5.40 7.48 -14.25
CA CYS A 561 -5.04 8.67 -15.03
C CYS A 561 -4.63 9.83 -14.11
N ARG A 562 -3.94 10.85 -14.65
CA ARG A 562 -3.43 12.03 -13.94
C ARG A 562 -4.42 12.61 -12.93
N LEU A 563 -5.56 13.13 -13.39
CA LEU A 563 -6.54 13.77 -12.52
C LEU A 563 -7.04 12.86 -11.39
N HIS A 564 -7.38 11.61 -11.70
CA HIS A 564 -7.86 10.66 -10.69
C HIS A 564 -6.74 10.30 -9.69
N TYR A 565 -5.51 10.12 -10.17
CA TYR A 565 -4.36 9.88 -9.30
C TYR A 565 -4.14 11.04 -8.32
N MET A 566 -4.13 12.28 -8.82
CA MET A 566 -3.93 13.47 -8.00
C MET A 566 -5.06 13.61 -6.98
N THR A 567 -6.32 13.56 -7.43
CA THR A 567 -7.50 13.66 -6.55
C THR A 567 -7.48 12.59 -5.44
N SER A 568 -7.28 11.31 -5.79
CA SER A 568 -7.22 10.24 -4.80
C SER A 568 -5.99 10.34 -3.89
N THR A 569 -4.86 10.86 -4.40
CA THR A 569 -3.68 11.10 -3.57
C THR A 569 -3.94 12.21 -2.58
N ASN A 570 -4.56 13.31 -2.99
CA ASN A 570 -4.90 14.44 -2.10
C ASN A 570 -5.88 14.03 -1.00
N CYS A 571 -6.90 13.21 -1.32
CA CYS A 571 -7.74 12.58 -0.30
C CYS A 571 -6.90 11.76 0.72
N GLY A 572 -5.93 11.00 0.22
CA GLY A 572 -5.00 10.23 1.05
C GLY A 572 -4.07 11.11 1.89
N LEU A 573 -3.63 12.26 1.37
CA LEU A 573 -2.80 13.22 2.06
C LEU A 573 -3.59 13.94 3.17
N CYS A 574 -4.82 14.38 2.88
CA CYS A 574 -5.76 14.89 3.89
C CYS A 574 -5.96 13.85 5.02
N GLN A 575 -6.22 12.59 4.64
CA GLN A 575 -6.43 11.52 5.62
C GLN A 575 -5.17 11.21 6.45
N GLY A 576 -3.99 11.28 5.85
CA GLY A 576 -2.74 11.08 6.55
C GLY A 576 -2.42 12.21 7.52
N ASN A 577 -2.83 13.44 7.20
CA ASN A 577 -2.65 14.62 8.05
C ASN A 577 -3.67 14.74 9.20
N MET A 578 -4.67 13.85 9.28
CA MET A 578 -5.70 13.89 10.34
C MET A 578 -5.17 13.76 11.77
N THR A 579 -3.98 13.18 12.00
CA THR A 579 -3.38 13.18 13.35
C THR A 579 -2.97 14.59 13.76
N TRP A 580 -2.43 15.38 12.82
CA TRP A 580 -2.10 16.78 13.05
C TRP A 580 -3.37 17.63 13.16
N CYS A 581 -4.37 17.40 12.29
CA CYS A 581 -5.64 18.13 12.35
C CYS A 581 -6.37 17.93 13.68
N TYR A 582 -6.24 16.76 14.31
CA TYR A 582 -6.80 16.51 15.64
C TYR A 582 -6.23 17.46 16.70
N GLU A 583 -4.93 17.75 16.65
CA GLU A 583 -4.26 18.63 17.60
C GLU A 583 -4.55 20.11 17.32
N VAL A 584 -4.62 20.48 16.03
CA VAL A 584 -4.76 21.89 15.61
C VAL A 584 -6.21 22.33 15.47
N ARG A 585 -7.04 21.55 14.77
CA ARG A 585 -8.46 21.84 14.50
C ARG A 585 -9.42 21.16 15.49
N GLY A 586 -8.92 20.31 16.37
CA GLY A 586 -9.68 19.64 17.43
C GLY A 586 -10.37 18.33 17.02
N PRO A 587 -10.98 17.61 17.98
CA PRO A 587 -11.53 16.27 17.79
C PRO A 587 -12.77 16.21 16.90
N GLN A 588 -13.47 17.33 16.73
CA GLN A 588 -14.71 17.40 15.93
C GLN A 588 -14.45 17.56 14.43
N TYR A 589 -13.22 17.91 14.05
CA TYR A 589 -12.86 18.17 12.66
C TYR A 589 -12.61 16.87 11.88
N HIS A 590 -13.08 16.84 10.62
CA HIS A 590 -12.68 15.86 9.61
C HIS A 590 -12.81 16.46 8.21
N TRP A 591 -11.80 16.28 7.36
CA TRP A 591 -11.74 16.85 6.01
C TRP A 591 -12.92 16.47 5.08
N VAL A 592 -13.61 15.36 5.33
CA VAL A 592 -14.77 14.92 4.53
C VAL A 592 -15.97 15.83 4.78
N ILE A 593 -16.11 16.36 5.99
CA ILE A 593 -17.18 17.31 6.35
C ILE A 593 -16.99 18.60 5.55
N ASP A 594 -15.75 19.09 5.48
CA ASP A 594 -15.37 20.27 4.72
C ASP A 594 -15.63 20.08 3.23
N LEU A 595 -15.20 18.93 2.68
CA LEU A 595 -15.49 18.57 1.28
C LEU A 595 -16.99 18.57 0.97
N TYR A 596 -17.80 17.96 1.83
CA TYR A 596 -19.25 17.88 1.60
C TYR A 596 -19.87 19.27 1.64
N THR A 597 -19.42 20.12 2.55
CA THR A 597 -19.87 21.51 2.66
C THR A 597 -19.52 22.30 1.39
N ARG A 598 -18.27 22.21 0.90
CA ARG A 598 -17.83 22.89 -0.35
C ARG A 598 -18.56 22.39 -1.60
N LEU A 599 -18.99 21.14 -1.60
CA LEU A 599 -19.78 20.54 -2.69
C LEU A 599 -21.28 20.81 -2.57
N ASN A 600 -21.74 21.57 -1.57
CA ASN A 600 -23.16 21.78 -1.25
C ASN A 600 -23.93 20.46 -1.06
N ILE A 601 -23.27 19.47 -0.47
CA ILE A 601 -23.86 18.17 -0.10
C ILE A 601 -24.24 18.22 1.38
N PRO A 602 -25.47 17.85 1.76
CA PRO A 602 -25.87 17.82 3.16
C PRO A 602 -25.03 16.80 3.94
N VAL A 603 -24.40 17.26 5.02
CA VAL A 603 -23.70 16.40 5.97
C VAL A 603 -24.73 15.76 6.89
N LEU A 604 -25.03 14.49 6.65
CA LEU A 604 -26.01 13.75 7.46
C LEU A 604 -25.50 13.55 8.89
N PRO A 605 -26.33 13.69 9.94
CA PRO A 605 -25.90 13.55 11.34
C PRO A 605 -25.15 12.24 11.62
N TYR A 606 -25.64 11.12 11.08
CA TYR A 606 -24.96 9.82 11.24
C TYR A 606 -23.61 9.72 10.52
N VAL A 607 -23.39 10.49 9.44
CA VAL A 607 -22.08 10.58 8.79
C VAL A 607 -21.14 11.39 9.65
N LEU A 608 -21.61 12.52 10.19
CA LEU A 608 -20.86 13.36 11.12
C LEU A 608 -20.40 12.55 12.35
N GLU A 609 -21.32 11.89 13.02
CA GLU A 609 -21.03 11.03 14.19
C GLU A 609 -20.04 9.90 13.84
N ALA A 610 -20.18 9.28 12.67
CA ALA A 610 -19.28 8.21 12.25
C ALA A 610 -17.86 8.72 12.00
N LEU A 611 -17.71 9.91 11.40
CA LEU A 611 -16.42 10.54 11.14
C LEU A 611 -15.75 10.99 12.45
N GLN A 612 -16.49 11.62 13.35
CA GLN A 612 -16.00 12.03 14.67
C GLN A 612 -15.57 10.82 15.51
N ARG A 613 -16.40 9.76 15.56
CA ARG A 613 -16.03 8.51 16.21
C ARG A 613 -14.78 7.87 15.60
N ALA A 614 -14.61 7.92 14.28
CA ALA A 614 -13.42 7.38 13.63
C ALA A 614 -12.14 8.15 14.03
N VAL A 615 -12.25 9.47 14.22
CA VAL A 615 -11.15 10.32 14.71
C VAL A 615 -10.80 9.98 16.16
N GLU A 616 -11.79 9.86 17.03
CA GLU A 616 -11.60 9.46 18.44
C GLU A 616 -11.01 8.05 18.57
N GLU A 617 -11.56 7.07 17.85
CA GLU A 617 -11.05 5.69 17.83
C GLU A 617 -9.60 5.64 17.33
N ARG A 618 -9.25 6.45 16.32
CA ARG A 618 -7.87 6.58 15.84
C ARG A 618 -6.97 7.14 16.95
N ARG A 619 -7.39 8.19 17.65
CA ARG A 619 -6.61 8.76 18.75
C ARG A 619 -6.41 7.76 19.88
N ALA A 620 -7.47 7.10 20.32
CA ALA A 620 -7.42 6.05 21.34
C ALA A 620 -6.50 4.89 20.92
N ALA A 621 -6.53 4.49 19.64
CA ALA A 621 -5.65 3.47 19.11
C ALA A 621 -4.17 3.92 19.11
N LEU A 622 -3.88 5.18 18.81
CA LEU A 622 -2.53 5.75 18.87
C LEU A 622 -2.02 5.81 20.31
N GLU A 623 -2.83 6.26 21.27
CA GLU A 623 -2.46 6.26 22.69
C GLU A 623 -2.23 4.85 23.22
N LYS A 624 -3.10 3.90 22.87
CA LYS A 624 -2.89 2.47 23.18
C LYS A 624 -1.59 1.95 22.58
N GLN A 625 -1.17 2.46 21.42
CA GLN A 625 0.11 2.09 20.80
C GLN A 625 1.34 2.63 21.54
N LYS A 626 1.21 3.65 22.37
CA LYS A 626 2.32 4.14 23.20
C LYS A 626 2.63 3.21 24.39
N THR A 627 1.69 2.34 24.78
CA THR A 627 1.89 1.39 25.90
C THR A 627 2.99 0.35 25.60
N GLU A 628 3.72 -0.06 26.64
CA GLU A 628 4.75 -1.11 26.53
C GLU A 628 4.18 -2.46 26.09
N ALA A 629 2.95 -2.81 26.53
CA ALA A 629 2.26 -4.01 26.06
C ALA A 629 2.03 -3.98 24.54
N SER A 630 1.60 -2.84 24.00
CA SER A 630 1.41 -2.68 22.56
C SER A 630 2.74 -2.67 21.79
N LYS A 631 3.79 -2.09 22.38
CA LYS A 631 5.17 -2.15 21.84
C LYS A 631 5.66 -3.59 21.78
N HIS A 632 5.47 -4.39 22.83
CA HIS A 632 5.80 -5.81 22.86
C HIS A 632 5.01 -6.59 21.78
N ASN A 633 3.71 -6.34 21.67
CA ASN A 633 2.90 -6.94 20.60
C ASN A 633 3.37 -6.54 19.19
N ARG A 634 3.74 -5.27 18.96
CA ARG A 634 4.33 -4.83 17.68
C ARG A 634 5.64 -5.55 17.38
N ILE A 635 6.48 -5.79 18.38
CA ILE A 635 7.71 -6.56 18.23
C ILE A 635 7.39 -7.99 17.81
N ASN A 636 6.44 -8.64 18.49
CA ASN A 636 6.01 -10.01 18.18
C ASN A 636 5.41 -10.11 16.77
N MET A 637 4.55 -9.17 16.36
CA MET A 637 4.02 -9.11 15.00
C MET A 637 5.12 -8.85 13.95
N LYS A 638 6.14 -8.05 14.26
CA LYS A 638 7.29 -7.86 13.37
C LYS A 638 8.09 -9.16 13.21
N VAL A 639 8.31 -9.91 14.29
CA VAL A 639 8.97 -11.22 14.25
C VAL A 639 8.16 -12.19 13.39
N ALA A 640 6.85 -12.33 13.64
CA ALA A 640 5.96 -13.18 12.86
C ALA A 640 5.92 -12.79 11.37
N ARG A 641 5.96 -11.48 11.05
CA ARG A 641 6.04 -11.01 9.66
C ARG A 641 7.35 -11.40 8.98
N VAL A 642 8.47 -11.35 9.70
CA VAL A 642 9.77 -11.80 9.16
C VAL A 642 9.73 -13.30 8.91
N GLU A 643 9.17 -14.08 9.82
CA GLU A 643 8.99 -15.53 9.66
C GLU A 643 8.11 -15.85 8.46
N ASP A 644 6.97 -15.16 8.30
CA ASP A 644 6.08 -15.28 7.14
C ASP A 644 6.80 -14.90 5.84
N GLN A 645 7.56 -13.81 5.82
CA GLN A 645 8.35 -13.41 4.64
C GLN A 645 9.40 -14.47 4.28
N VAL A 646 10.08 -15.05 5.26
CA VAL A 646 11.03 -16.15 5.04
C VAL A 646 10.29 -17.38 4.52
N ALA A 647 9.13 -17.72 5.09
CA ALA A 647 8.29 -18.81 4.62
C ALA A 647 7.84 -18.59 3.17
N ARG A 648 7.39 -17.39 2.79
CA ARG A 648 7.03 -17.02 1.41
C ARG A 648 8.22 -17.09 0.47
N LYS A 649 9.40 -16.61 0.88
CA LYS A 649 10.63 -16.70 0.08
C LYS A 649 11.02 -18.16 -0.15
N ASN A 650 10.94 -18.98 0.88
CA ASN A 650 11.21 -20.42 0.80
C ASN A 650 10.17 -21.12 -0.07
N TRP A 651 8.90 -20.74 0.05
CA TRP A 651 7.81 -21.23 -0.80
C TRP A 651 8.05 -20.86 -2.26
N GLY A 652 8.42 -19.61 -2.56
CA GLY A 652 8.76 -19.16 -3.91
C GLY A 652 9.97 -19.89 -4.50
N LYS A 653 11.01 -20.16 -3.69
CA LYS A 653 12.16 -21.00 -4.10
C LYS A 653 11.74 -22.44 -4.37
N ARG A 654 10.85 -23.02 -3.56
CA ARG A 654 10.30 -24.37 -3.76
C ARG A 654 9.38 -24.45 -4.99
N GLN A 655 8.74 -23.34 -5.36
CA GLN A 655 7.88 -23.20 -6.53
C GLN A 655 8.62 -22.73 -7.79
N ALA A 656 9.94 -22.51 -7.72
CA ALA A 656 10.77 -22.23 -8.88
C ALA A 656 10.88 -23.49 -9.75
N VAL A 657 9.79 -23.81 -10.45
CA VAL A 657 9.79 -24.70 -11.59
C VAL A 657 10.72 -24.07 -12.61
N ARG A 658 11.83 -24.75 -12.92
CA ARG A 658 12.75 -24.36 -13.99
C ARG A 658 11.98 -24.44 -15.31
N HIS A 659 11.42 -23.32 -15.75
CA HIS A 659 10.67 -23.23 -17.00
C HIS A 659 11.62 -23.46 -18.18
N THR A 660 11.30 -24.42 -19.06
CA THR A 660 12.08 -24.80 -20.25
C THR A 660 11.69 -24.01 -21.51
N TYR A 661 11.25 -22.77 -21.36
CA TYR A 661 10.95 -21.86 -22.47
C TYR A 661 11.74 -20.57 -22.30
N GLY A 662 12.73 -20.37 -23.19
CA GLY A 662 13.45 -19.10 -23.38
C GLY A 662 14.54 -18.84 -22.34
N GLY A 663 15.70 -19.47 -22.50
CA GLY A 663 16.97 -18.92 -22.02
C GLY A 663 17.73 -18.49 -23.26
N ASP A 664 18.07 -17.19 -23.30
CA ASP A 664 18.95 -16.38 -24.17
C ASP A 664 18.40 -14.95 -23.92
N ASP A 665 19.02 -13.98 -23.25
CA ASP A 665 20.39 -13.73 -22.84
C ASP A 665 20.37 -12.97 -21.50
N ASP A 666 21.11 -13.47 -20.51
CA ASP A 666 21.61 -12.69 -19.37
C ASP A 666 22.92 -13.39 -18.97
N GLU A 667 23.97 -13.18 -19.78
CA GLU A 667 25.32 -13.41 -19.31
C GLU A 667 25.65 -12.31 -18.30
N GLU A 668 25.41 -12.58 -17.02
CA GLU A 668 26.35 -12.21 -15.97
C GLU A 668 26.10 -12.97 -14.67
N SER A 669 27.20 -13.56 -14.18
CA SER A 669 27.47 -13.99 -12.81
C SER A 669 27.04 -15.40 -12.34
N GLY A 670 28.06 -16.25 -12.21
CA GLY A 670 28.31 -16.96 -10.95
C GLY A 670 27.84 -18.40 -10.89
N ASP A 671 28.70 -19.29 -11.38
CA ASP A 671 28.74 -20.73 -11.13
C ASP A 671 28.42 -21.11 -9.66
N ASP A 672 27.23 -21.65 -9.41
CA ASP A 672 26.87 -22.34 -8.16
C ASP A 672 27.04 -23.85 -8.34
N GLY A 673 28.30 -24.25 -8.44
CA GLY A 673 28.73 -25.64 -8.25
C GLY A 673 28.64 -26.01 -6.77
N SER A 674 27.43 -26.32 -6.28
CA SER A 674 27.28 -27.02 -5.00
C SER A 674 26.24 -28.13 -5.08
N THR A 675 26.73 -29.31 -5.43
CA THR A 675 26.14 -30.60 -5.07
C THR A 675 25.88 -30.63 -3.55
N VAL A 676 24.60 -30.66 -3.17
CA VAL A 676 24.17 -31.05 -1.83
C VAL A 676 23.60 -32.45 -1.98
N GLY A 677 24.38 -33.44 -1.56
CA GLY A 677 23.92 -34.82 -1.39
C GLY A 677 22.82 -34.85 -0.34
N VAL A 678 21.65 -35.31 -0.75
CA VAL A 678 20.61 -35.82 0.15
C VAL A 678 20.77 -37.32 0.10
N GLU A 679 21.22 -37.92 1.20
CA GLU A 679 21.07 -39.36 1.42
C GLU A 679 19.57 -39.65 1.53
N VAL A 680 19.05 -40.41 0.56
CA VAL A 680 17.72 -41.01 0.61
C VAL A 680 17.94 -42.52 0.80
N PRO A 681 17.33 -43.16 1.81
CA PRO A 681 17.38 -44.60 1.95
C PRO A 681 16.50 -45.27 0.89
N ASN A 682 17.03 -46.34 0.31
CA ASN A 682 16.39 -47.30 -0.59
C ASN A 682 16.16 -46.89 -2.06
N GLY A 683 17.04 -47.48 -2.88
CA GLY A 683 16.92 -47.86 -4.29
C GLY A 683 15.63 -47.53 -5.03
N ASP A 684 15.73 -46.55 -5.93
CA ASP A 684 15.48 -46.75 -7.36
C ASP A 684 15.94 -45.51 -8.15
N VAL A 685 17.02 -45.68 -8.90
CA VAL A 685 17.56 -44.65 -9.80
C VAL A 685 16.79 -44.70 -11.11
N THR A 686 15.83 -43.79 -11.31
CA THR A 686 15.29 -43.49 -12.64
C THR A 686 15.98 -42.28 -13.25
N ILE A 687 17.03 -42.54 -14.04
CA ILE A 687 17.64 -41.56 -14.95
C ILE A 687 16.68 -41.33 -16.11
N ILE A 688 16.13 -40.12 -16.25
CA ILE A 688 15.41 -39.71 -17.46
C ILE A 688 15.94 -38.34 -17.95
N SER A 689 16.87 -38.37 -18.91
CA SER A 689 16.74 -37.69 -20.22
C SER A 689 18.10 -37.43 -20.91
N GLY A 690 18.74 -38.49 -21.38
CA GLY A 690 19.68 -38.40 -22.50
C GLY A 690 18.92 -38.32 -23.82
N ARG A 691 18.67 -37.13 -24.37
CA ARG A 691 18.16 -37.00 -25.75
C ARG A 691 19.30 -36.70 -26.71
N LYS A 692 19.61 -37.67 -27.58
CA LYS A 692 20.44 -37.51 -28.78
C LYS A 692 19.69 -36.68 -29.82
N CYS A 693 20.42 -35.97 -30.69
CA CYS A 693 19.81 -35.31 -31.83
C CYS A 693 19.12 -36.34 -32.74
N LYS A 694 18.08 -35.96 -33.49
CA LYS A 694 17.41 -36.87 -34.45
C LYS A 694 18.36 -37.46 -35.52
N CYS A 695 19.52 -36.84 -35.75
CA CYS A 695 20.57 -37.38 -36.62
C CYS A 695 21.48 -38.43 -35.95
N GLY A 696 21.21 -38.80 -34.69
CA GLY A 696 22.01 -39.76 -33.92
C GLY A 696 23.21 -39.17 -33.19
N SER A 697 23.59 -37.90 -33.47
CA SER A 697 24.75 -37.26 -32.83
C SER A 697 24.56 -37.04 -31.32
N THR A 698 25.65 -37.24 -30.58
CA THR A 698 25.80 -36.94 -29.15
C THR A 698 26.45 -35.58 -28.89
N GLU A 699 27.13 -35.01 -29.89
CA GLU A 699 27.85 -33.73 -29.79
C GLU A 699 26.93 -32.50 -29.85
N HIS A 700 25.76 -32.65 -30.46
CA HIS A 700 24.74 -31.61 -30.48
C HIS A 700 23.35 -32.21 -30.23
N ARG A 701 22.43 -31.39 -29.73
CA ARG A 701 21.12 -31.87 -29.21
C ARG A 701 19.92 -31.50 -30.09
N ARG A 702 20.11 -30.69 -31.12
CA ARG A 702 19.01 -30.15 -31.96
C ARG A 702 19.34 -30.24 -33.44
N THR A 703 18.33 -30.50 -34.28
CA THR A 703 18.46 -30.56 -35.75
C THR A 703 18.70 -29.21 -36.40
N SER A 704 18.45 -28.11 -35.68
CA SER A 704 18.79 -26.74 -36.12
C SER A 704 20.26 -26.37 -35.92
N HIS A 705 21.05 -27.23 -35.27
CA HIS A 705 22.48 -26.98 -35.05
C HIS A 705 23.24 -27.01 -36.38
N ARG A 706 24.22 -26.11 -36.56
CA ARG A 706 24.98 -25.95 -37.82
C ARG A 706 25.71 -27.22 -38.29
N ALA A 707 26.08 -28.07 -37.35
CA ALA A 707 26.74 -29.35 -37.61
C ALA A 707 25.75 -30.52 -37.83
N CYS A 708 24.44 -30.29 -37.71
CA CYS A 708 23.47 -31.37 -37.91
C CYS A 708 23.23 -31.60 -39.41
N PRO A 709 23.42 -32.83 -39.93
CA PRO A 709 23.17 -33.14 -41.34
C PRO A 709 21.69 -33.06 -41.73
N LEU A 710 20.77 -33.03 -40.75
CA LEU A 710 19.32 -32.87 -40.96
C LEU A 710 18.85 -31.41 -40.87
N ASN A 711 19.78 -30.45 -40.86
CA ASN A 711 19.45 -29.03 -40.78
C ASN A 711 19.02 -28.48 -42.16
N LYS A 712 17.73 -28.20 -42.31
CA LYS A 712 17.13 -27.65 -43.54
C LYS A 712 17.62 -26.25 -43.93
N LYS A 713 18.35 -25.55 -43.04
CA LYS A 713 19.01 -24.28 -43.38
C LYS A 713 20.37 -24.45 -44.06
N LYS A 714 20.82 -25.69 -44.26
CA LYS A 714 22.10 -26.03 -44.92
C LYS A 714 21.93 -26.46 -46.38
N SER A 715 20.68 -26.52 -46.89
CA SER A 715 20.35 -26.76 -48.30
C SER A 715 19.97 -25.46 -48.99
#